data_AF-A0A928GFN4-F1
#
_entry.id   AF-A0A928GFN4-F1
#
_cell.length_a   1.000
_cell.length_b   1.000
_cell.length_c   1.000
_cell.angle_alpha   90.00
_cell.angle_beta   90.00
_cell.angle_gamma   90.00
#
_symmetry.space_group_name_H-M   'P 1'
#
loop_
_entity.id
_entity.type
_entity.pdbx_description
1 polymer ?
#
loop_
_entity_poly.entity_id
_entity_poly.type
_entity_poly.pdbx_seq_one_letter_code
_entity_poly.pdbx_strand_id
1 'polypeptide(L)'
;MRYLKPFVLGVVLSCSLPLLAKVAYQSANVRFTLIDEGTVRLEYAPDGKFVDNKSFMAVIREYLDVPYTIKDNSKQVVITTAKLKLVYKKGTGPLSADNLTISSTKAISTPFMWKPGTPQKGNLKGTYRTLDGYDGAEYQYANPKHDMPIEDGILATDGWTFIDDSKRLLFDGDKDWEWVTERKSAEGAQDWYFMAYGHDYKSALLSYTKFAGKVPLPPRYAFGYWWSRYWSYSDQDFRNLIAGFRQLDLPLDVLVIDMDWHPISPEAGGGWTGWDWNERLFPDYKKFLKYLDEQGVKATMNLHPADGVRPYEKKYKEFMQRLGKDDGKTYEWLGSDKRYVTALFDTYLHPYMDEGVDFWWLDWQQWEKDRAIKSLDNVFWCNYIWFSDMEHNGQKRPVLYHRWGGLGNHRYQIGFSGDSYITWKSLKFLPYFNATASNVLYGYWSHDIGGHQSLKHGTPVEPQLYTRAMQMGQYLPIIRSHSTKDPSLNKEPWAFDQTTQQRLANVINGRYALVPYIYTMARKTYETGISLCRPLYYDSPEAKEAYEYNEEYMFGDNMLIAPVTDEVDQESGYATVKLWLPAGEWLEYETGEMLHGGKTYERSFTMDEYPVYVKAGSILPYYGKLKNLSGTEQAVTVRVFPGQDKGEFQLYEDNGEDKNYVTEYAVTPLSYVRQDGKLKVTIGSRKGQYKDMPAQRRYSVALPCQKAPLSVTSQGKQLPFTYDGMNLETTIDLGMVNCATGTDIEIEMPQESALTDGLKAQFRHIQTVVHDFKQHEAGMVYTEDFGFLEAAPLRLSYHPEKQDETLSTFREKYQRISQVLIGQMGIADNYKRAVKLLNTKNVLADVDATAFQANGKTGFSIRFFNNKTLAGNAVATAHFEKMDAFWSQNPCDGVTADGWSLIAESEFTAPDTGEFIFHIAGDDGYRLFVDGQQLCADWGDHSETSRIATLKTTKGQKHSIRIEYYDNEYNGNLRLKVMTVK
;
A
#
# COMPACT_ATOMS: atom_id res chain seq x y z
N MET A 1 19.88 43.75 -3.63
CA MET A 1 21.30 43.39 -3.47
C MET A 1 21.37 41.86 -3.40
N ARG A 2 22.01 41.25 -4.40
CA ARG A 2 22.35 39.83 -4.65
C ARG A 2 21.78 38.74 -3.73
N TYR A 3 20.97 37.83 -4.30
CA TYR A 3 21.22 36.36 -4.33
C TYR A 3 20.34 35.72 -5.43
N LEU A 4 20.89 35.57 -6.63
CA LEU A 4 20.37 34.64 -7.66
C LEU A 4 21.16 33.33 -7.53
N LYS A 5 20.47 32.18 -7.42
CA LYS A 5 21.01 30.86 -7.78
C LYS A 5 20.36 30.45 -9.10
N PRO A 6 21.12 30.06 -10.14
CA PRO A 6 20.52 29.50 -11.34
C PRO A 6 20.25 27.99 -11.14
N PHE A 7 19.02 27.57 -11.42
CA PHE A 7 18.71 26.18 -11.72
C PHE A 7 19.37 25.84 -13.07
N VAL A 8 20.34 24.94 -13.07
CA VAL A 8 20.94 24.43 -14.30
C VAL A 8 19.98 23.41 -14.89
N LEU A 9 19.28 23.83 -15.93
CA LEU A 9 18.55 22.95 -16.84
C LEU A 9 19.60 22.20 -17.69
N GLY A 10 19.90 20.96 -17.31
CA GLY A 10 20.77 20.09 -18.09
C GLY A 10 20.05 19.60 -19.35
N VAL A 11 20.15 20.35 -20.45
CA VAL A 11 19.92 19.80 -21.79
C VAL A 11 21.09 18.88 -22.08
N VAL A 12 20.88 17.57 -22.02
CA VAL A 12 21.86 16.58 -22.49
C VAL A 12 21.86 16.61 -24.01
N LEU A 13 22.66 17.53 -24.57
CA LEU A 13 23.19 17.37 -25.92
C LEU A 13 24.27 16.28 -25.82
N SER A 14 24.03 15.15 -26.49
CA SER A 14 24.97 14.05 -26.67
C SER A 14 26.14 14.48 -27.56
N CYS A 15 27.05 15.29 -27.02
CA CYS A 15 28.42 15.34 -27.53
C CYS A 15 29.20 14.20 -26.88
N SER A 16 29.47 13.16 -27.66
CA SER A 16 30.36 12.05 -27.35
C SER A 16 31.80 12.54 -27.21
N LEU A 17 32.13 13.08 -26.03
CA LEU A 17 33.51 13.06 -25.55
C LEU A 17 33.84 11.62 -25.13
N PRO A 18 35.04 11.09 -25.45
CA PRO A 18 35.39 9.72 -25.10
C PRO A 18 35.47 9.58 -23.58
N LEU A 19 34.53 8.84 -23.00
CA LEU A 19 34.58 8.36 -21.63
C LEU A 19 35.73 7.34 -21.54
N LEU A 20 36.89 7.76 -21.06
CA LEU A 20 37.96 6.84 -20.67
C LEU A 20 37.84 6.56 -19.18
N ALA A 21 37.82 5.29 -18.78
CA ALA A 21 37.86 4.89 -17.37
C ALA A 21 39.09 5.50 -16.70
N LYS A 22 38.89 6.50 -15.84
CA LYS A 22 40.01 7.25 -15.25
C LYS A 22 40.47 6.58 -13.97
N VAL A 23 41.36 5.62 -14.15
CA VAL A 23 42.13 4.97 -13.09
C VAL A 23 42.82 6.05 -12.24
N ALA A 24 42.52 6.08 -10.94
CA ALA A 24 43.07 7.06 -10.01
C ALA A 24 44.50 6.72 -9.58
N TYR A 25 44.82 5.43 -9.54
CA TYR A 25 46.18 4.94 -9.28
C TYR A 25 46.37 3.56 -9.91
N GLN A 26 47.54 3.35 -10.52
CA GLN A 26 47.95 2.05 -11.06
C GLN A 26 49.43 1.79 -10.84
N SER A 27 49.76 0.56 -10.44
CA SER A 27 51.10 -0.01 -10.49
C SER A 27 51.08 -1.30 -11.32
N ALA A 28 52.18 -2.05 -11.32
CA ALA A 28 52.26 -3.33 -12.03
C ALA A 28 51.18 -4.33 -11.58
N ASN A 29 50.80 -4.34 -10.31
CA ASN A 29 49.92 -5.35 -9.72
C ASN A 29 48.67 -4.78 -9.06
N VAL A 30 48.54 -3.46 -8.93
CA VAL A 30 47.42 -2.82 -8.19
C VAL A 30 46.79 -1.76 -9.07
N ARG A 31 45.45 -1.70 -9.06
CA ARG A 31 44.69 -0.67 -9.77
C ARG A 31 43.53 -0.19 -8.90
N PHE A 32 43.40 1.13 -8.75
CA PHE A 32 42.29 1.78 -8.06
C PHE A 32 41.56 2.70 -9.02
N THR A 33 40.26 2.45 -9.19
CA THR A 33 39.41 3.21 -10.12
C THR A 33 38.27 3.83 -9.33
N LEU A 34 38.13 5.15 -9.39
CA LEU A 34 37.02 5.86 -8.76
C LEU A 34 35.79 5.78 -9.65
N ILE A 35 34.65 5.40 -9.07
CA ILE A 35 33.35 5.31 -9.75
C ILE A 35 32.55 6.57 -9.45
N ASP A 36 32.60 7.03 -8.20
CA ASP A 36 32.18 8.36 -7.76
C ASP A 36 32.92 8.75 -6.47
N GLU A 37 32.53 9.86 -5.85
CA GLU A 37 33.20 10.36 -4.65
C GLU A 37 33.12 9.40 -3.46
N GLY A 38 32.11 8.50 -3.41
CA GLY A 38 31.93 7.53 -2.34
C GLY A 38 32.35 6.10 -2.73
N THR A 39 32.60 5.83 -4.01
CA THR A 39 32.73 4.47 -4.52
C THR A 39 34.02 4.26 -5.27
N VAL A 40 34.76 3.21 -4.87
CA VAL A 40 36.05 2.84 -5.48
C VAL A 40 36.09 1.34 -5.80
N ARG A 41 36.57 1.02 -7.00
CA ARG A 41 36.98 -0.34 -7.39
C ARG A 41 38.44 -0.54 -7.05
N LEU A 42 38.76 -1.64 -6.37
CA LEU A 42 40.06 -1.97 -5.84
C LEU A 42 40.53 -3.31 -6.41
N GLU A 43 41.65 -3.31 -7.13
CA GLU A 43 42.10 -4.48 -7.84
C GLU A 43 43.54 -4.83 -7.49
N TYR A 44 43.81 -6.13 -7.34
CA TYR A 44 45.14 -6.69 -7.26
C TYR A 44 45.27 -7.86 -8.24
N ALA A 45 46.25 -7.80 -9.13
CA ALA A 45 46.56 -8.81 -10.13
C ALA A 45 48.01 -9.30 -9.92
N PRO A 46 48.24 -10.52 -9.42
CA PRO A 46 49.57 -11.08 -9.18
C PRO A 46 50.49 -11.09 -10.41
N ASP A 47 49.92 -11.27 -11.60
CA ASP A 47 50.61 -11.33 -12.89
C ASP A 47 50.54 -10.00 -13.68
N GLY A 48 49.93 -8.97 -13.09
CA GLY A 48 49.71 -7.67 -13.69
C GLY A 48 48.63 -7.62 -14.77
N LYS A 49 47.83 -8.68 -14.94
CA LYS A 49 46.72 -8.72 -15.90
C LYS A 49 45.39 -8.46 -15.20
N PHE A 50 44.91 -7.22 -15.29
CA PHE A 50 43.61 -6.83 -14.74
C PHE A 50 42.45 -7.37 -15.57
N VAL A 51 41.29 -7.58 -14.94
CA VAL A 51 40.07 -8.06 -15.59
C VAL A 51 39.18 -6.86 -15.93
N ASP A 52 39.07 -6.55 -17.22
CA ASP A 52 38.25 -5.45 -17.73
C ASP A 52 36.89 -5.90 -18.28
N ASN A 53 36.71 -7.20 -18.56
CA ASN A 53 35.43 -7.77 -18.95
C ASN A 53 34.33 -7.47 -17.91
N LYS A 54 33.09 -7.32 -18.36
CA LYS A 54 31.92 -7.20 -17.47
C LYS A 54 31.80 -8.46 -16.61
N SER A 55 31.48 -8.28 -15.33
CA SER A 55 31.07 -9.40 -14.47
C SER A 55 29.55 -9.47 -14.39
N PHE A 56 29.02 -10.59 -13.90
CA PHE A 56 27.58 -10.77 -13.67
C PHE A 56 26.97 -9.66 -12.81
N MET A 57 27.75 -9.12 -11.87
CA MET A 57 27.32 -7.96 -11.08
C MET A 57 27.65 -6.65 -11.80
N ALA A 58 28.91 -6.42 -12.16
CA ALA A 58 29.40 -5.14 -12.66
C ALA A 58 29.49 -5.11 -14.19
N VAL A 59 28.45 -4.53 -14.82
CA VAL A 59 28.27 -4.47 -16.28
C VAL A 59 28.68 -3.13 -16.90
N ILE A 60 28.93 -2.11 -16.08
CA ILE A 60 29.48 -0.81 -16.52
C ILE A 60 30.94 -0.72 -16.07
N ARG A 61 31.83 -0.49 -17.02
CA ARG A 61 33.29 -0.41 -16.83
C ARG A 61 33.88 0.98 -17.15
N GLU A 62 33.05 1.87 -17.69
CA GLU A 62 33.40 3.25 -18.01
C GLU A 62 32.64 4.18 -17.06
N TYR A 63 33.38 5.07 -16.38
CA TYR A 63 32.84 5.93 -15.33
C TYR A 63 33.09 7.41 -15.65
N LEU A 64 32.25 8.28 -15.10
CA LEU A 64 32.43 9.73 -15.19
C LEU A 64 33.63 10.19 -14.37
N ASP A 65 34.21 11.33 -14.75
CA ASP A 65 35.32 11.94 -14.01
C ASP A 65 34.91 12.31 -12.57
N VAL A 66 35.74 11.89 -11.60
CA VAL A 66 35.51 12.11 -10.16
C VAL A 66 36.52 13.13 -9.61
N PRO A 67 36.10 14.13 -8.82
CA PRO A 67 37.04 15.00 -8.10
C PRO A 67 37.79 14.24 -6.99
N TYR A 68 39.12 14.28 -7.01
CA TYR A 68 39.96 13.73 -5.94
C TYR A 68 41.33 14.43 -5.85
N THR A 69 42.01 14.21 -4.72
CA THR A 69 43.44 14.51 -4.56
C THR A 69 44.22 13.22 -4.36
N ILE A 70 45.45 13.18 -4.86
CA ILE A 70 46.36 12.05 -4.70
C ILE A 70 47.71 12.53 -4.17
N LYS A 71 48.22 11.86 -3.14
CA LYS A 71 49.60 11.98 -2.66
C LYS A 71 50.29 10.65 -2.89
N ASP A 72 51.17 10.62 -3.88
CA ASP A 72 51.87 9.41 -4.29
C ASP A 72 53.38 9.52 -4.02
N ASN A 73 53.93 8.60 -3.22
CA ASN A 73 55.37 8.54 -2.94
C ASN A 73 55.91 7.09 -3.05
N SER A 74 57.18 6.88 -2.74
CA SER A 74 57.82 5.55 -2.87
C SER A 74 57.28 4.50 -1.90
N LYS A 75 56.67 4.89 -0.78
CA LYS A 75 56.18 3.99 0.27
C LYS A 75 54.67 3.75 0.23
N GLN A 76 53.89 4.77 -0.14
CA GLN A 76 52.43 4.71 -0.08
C GLN A 76 51.77 5.61 -1.12
N VAL A 77 50.52 5.29 -1.41
CA VAL A 77 49.57 6.15 -2.12
C VAL A 77 48.43 6.53 -1.18
N VAL A 78 48.03 7.80 -1.21
CA VAL A 78 46.88 8.32 -0.49
C VAL A 78 45.95 9.01 -1.47
N ILE A 79 44.74 8.49 -1.62
CA ILE A 79 43.68 9.07 -2.45
C ILE A 79 42.62 9.65 -1.52
N THR A 80 42.15 10.87 -1.77
CA THR A 80 41.10 11.52 -0.97
C THR A 80 40.07 12.15 -1.88
N THR A 81 38.83 11.73 -1.72
CA THR A 81 37.63 12.32 -2.36
C THR A 81 36.87 13.17 -1.34
N ALA A 82 35.69 13.66 -1.71
CA ALA A 82 34.80 14.31 -0.75
C ALA A 82 34.34 13.37 0.38
N LYS A 83 34.12 12.07 0.12
CA LYS A 83 33.52 11.12 1.09
C LYS A 83 34.51 10.14 1.73
N LEU A 84 35.60 9.79 1.07
CA LEU A 84 36.56 8.80 1.58
C LEU A 84 38.02 9.22 1.45
N LYS A 85 38.85 8.62 2.30
CA LYS A 85 40.31 8.64 2.22
C LYS A 85 40.83 7.21 2.19
N LEU A 86 41.49 6.85 1.10
CA LEU A 86 42.15 5.56 0.90
C LEU A 86 43.65 5.72 1.12
N VAL A 87 44.24 4.81 1.90
CA VAL A 87 45.69 4.71 2.13
C VAL A 87 46.13 3.30 1.77
N TYR A 88 47.08 3.19 0.84
CA TYR A 88 47.67 1.91 0.44
C TYR A 88 49.20 1.95 0.54
N LYS A 89 49.80 0.95 1.20
CA LYS A 89 51.26 0.74 1.27
C LYS A 89 51.71 -0.01 0.02
N LYS A 90 52.67 0.54 -0.71
CA LYS A 90 53.12 -0.03 -1.99
C LYS A 90 54.03 -1.24 -1.81
N GLY A 91 53.97 -2.19 -2.74
CA GLY A 91 54.93 -3.30 -2.83
C GLY A 91 54.77 -4.36 -1.74
N THR A 92 53.61 -4.43 -1.10
CA THR A 92 53.34 -5.33 0.04
C THR A 92 52.42 -6.51 -0.30
N GLY A 93 52.32 -6.89 -1.57
CA GLY A 93 51.50 -8.02 -2.02
C GLY A 93 49.99 -7.72 -2.12
N PRO A 94 49.14 -8.77 -2.01
CA PRO A 94 47.68 -8.65 -2.09
C PRO A 94 47.10 -7.64 -1.08
N LEU A 95 45.97 -7.04 -1.41
CA LEU A 95 45.28 -6.10 -0.52
C LEU A 95 44.88 -6.82 0.78
N SER A 96 45.28 -6.26 1.92
CA SER A 96 45.09 -6.84 3.25
C SER A 96 44.93 -5.77 4.33
N ALA A 97 44.57 -6.18 5.55
CA ALA A 97 44.45 -5.27 6.69
C ALA A 97 45.76 -4.54 7.05
N ASP A 98 46.91 -5.08 6.64
CA ASP A 98 48.23 -4.51 6.94
C ASP A 98 48.63 -3.40 5.97
N ASN A 99 48.05 -3.40 4.76
CA ASN A 99 48.48 -2.54 3.67
C ASN A 99 47.39 -1.62 3.10
N LEU A 100 46.11 -1.87 3.37
CA LEU A 100 45.00 -1.05 2.88
C LEU A 100 44.14 -0.55 4.03
N THR A 101 43.78 0.73 3.99
CA THR A 101 42.80 1.33 4.91
C THR A 101 41.94 2.34 4.15
N ILE A 102 40.64 2.33 4.38
CA ILE A 102 39.70 3.33 3.87
C ILE A 102 38.98 3.95 5.07
N SER A 103 38.96 5.27 5.17
CA SER A 103 38.27 5.99 6.24
C SER A 103 37.34 7.04 5.67
N SER A 104 36.22 7.29 6.35
CA SER A 104 35.34 8.42 6.07
C SER A 104 36.08 9.76 6.19
N THR A 105 35.73 10.73 5.36
CA THR A 105 36.08 12.14 5.60
C THR A 105 35.08 12.78 6.57
N LYS A 106 35.24 14.08 6.85
CA LYS A 106 34.28 14.86 7.63
C LYS A 106 32.92 15.06 6.95
N ALA A 107 32.79 14.72 5.66
CA ALA A 107 31.52 14.85 4.93
C ALA A 107 30.54 13.72 5.27
N ILE A 108 31.04 12.61 5.82
CA ILE A 108 30.21 11.51 6.32
C ILE A 108 30.01 11.70 7.82
N SER A 109 28.75 11.77 8.25
CA SER A 109 28.35 11.95 9.66
C SER A 109 28.67 10.73 10.54
N THR A 110 28.68 9.53 9.96
CA THR A 110 28.98 8.26 10.64
C THR A 110 30.46 7.89 10.38
N PRO A 111 31.41 8.31 11.24
CA PRO A 111 32.81 8.08 10.96
C PRO A 111 33.15 6.60 11.02
N PHE A 112 33.92 6.11 10.04
CA PHE A 112 34.41 4.75 10.01
C PHE A 112 35.89 4.69 9.62
N MET A 113 36.54 3.60 10.04
CA MET A 113 37.83 3.17 9.53
C MET A 113 37.73 1.70 9.17
N TRP A 114 37.83 1.42 7.88
CA TRP A 114 37.73 0.08 7.33
C TRP A 114 39.08 -0.43 6.87
N LYS A 115 39.29 -1.72 7.09
CA LYS A 115 40.40 -2.52 6.56
C LYS A 115 39.85 -3.85 6.04
N PRO A 116 40.48 -4.51 5.06
CA PRO A 116 40.06 -5.84 4.63
C PRO A 116 39.86 -6.79 5.82
N GLY A 117 38.72 -7.48 5.87
CA GLY A 117 38.33 -8.36 6.97
C GLY A 117 37.59 -7.68 8.13
N THR A 118 37.35 -6.36 8.09
CA THR A 118 36.49 -5.68 9.07
C THR A 118 35.05 -6.17 8.92
N PRO A 119 34.42 -6.74 9.96
CA PRO A 119 33.02 -7.17 9.88
C PRO A 119 32.08 -5.96 9.81
N GLN A 120 31.08 -6.02 8.94
CA GLN A 120 29.97 -5.08 8.90
C GLN A 120 28.90 -5.57 9.91
N LYS A 121 28.53 -4.75 10.88
CA LYS A 121 27.65 -5.20 11.99
C LYS A 121 26.19 -4.79 11.85
N GLY A 122 25.94 -3.74 11.09
CA GLY A 122 24.63 -3.11 10.93
C GLY A 122 24.07 -3.25 9.52
N ASN A 123 24.33 -4.37 8.83
CA ASN A 123 23.75 -4.62 7.51
C ASN A 123 22.21 -4.59 7.58
N LEU A 124 21.58 -3.81 6.70
CA LEU A 124 20.14 -3.59 6.68
C LEU A 124 19.38 -4.64 5.86
N LYS A 125 20.06 -5.72 5.47
CA LYS A 125 19.58 -6.86 4.69
C LYS A 125 19.07 -6.47 3.31
N GLY A 126 18.83 -7.47 2.48
CA GLY A 126 18.29 -7.36 1.13
C GLY A 126 17.00 -8.15 1.02
N THR A 127 17.02 -9.18 0.19
CA THR A 127 15.88 -10.08 0.01
C THR A 127 16.37 -11.54 0.02
N TYR A 128 15.48 -12.46 -0.31
CA TYR A 128 15.81 -13.86 -0.44
C TYR A 128 15.23 -14.43 -1.74
N ARG A 129 15.74 -15.58 -2.17
CA ARG A 129 15.34 -16.21 -3.43
C ARG A 129 13.81 -16.39 -3.56
N THR A 130 13.16 -16.87 -2.50
CA THR A 130 11.73 -17.22 -2.50
C THR A 130 11.13 -17.36 -1.09
N LEU A 131 9.80 -17.29 -0.99
CA LEU A 131 8.95 -17.57 0.17
C LEU A 131 8.37 -19.00 0.16
N ASP A 132 8.82 -19.87 -0.74
CA ASP A 132 8.35 -21.27 -0.81
C ASP A 132 8.47 -21.97 0.55
N GLY A 133 7.35 -22.47 1.06
CA GLY A 133 7.31 -23.21 2.32
C GLY A 133 7.45 -22.35 3.57
N TYR A 134 7.35 -21.01 3.48
CA TYR A 134 7.40 -20.10 4.62
C TYR A 134 6.01 -19.62 5.05
N ASP A 135 5.73 -19.72 6.35
CA ASP A 135 4.59 -19.09 7.04
C ASP A 135 5.11 -17.87 7.80
N GLY A 136 4.92 -16.67 7.24
CA GLY A 136 5.71 -15.50 7.65
C GLY A 136 7.20 -15.72 7.38
N ALA A 137 8.02 -15.57 8.41
CA ALA A 137 9.47 -15.80 8.33
C ALA A 137 9.90 -17.25 8.62
N GLU A 138 8.99 -18.12 9.09
CA GLU A 138 9.33 -19.45 9.61
C GLU A 138 9.21 -20.53 8.52
N TYR A 139 10.29 -21.28 8.25
CA TYR A 139 10.28 -22.36 7.28
C TYR A 139 9.55 -23.61 7.82
N GLN A 140 8.52 -24.06 7.10
CA GLN A 140 7.61 -25.09 7.60
C GLN A 140 8.09 -26.54 7.36
N TYR A 141 9.02 -26.76 6.42
CA TYR A 141 9.46 -28.10 6.04
C TYR A 141 10.71 -28.61 6.79
N ALA A 142 11.29 -27.81 7.70
CA ALA A 142 12.44 -28.23 8.52
C ALA A 142 12.05 -28.61 9.95
N ASN A 143 12.85 -29.49 10.56
CA ASN A 143 12.75 -29.83 11.99
C ASN A 143 14.14 -29.86 12.64
N PRO A 144 14.48 -28.92 13.55
CA PRO A 144 13.65 -27.81 13.99
C PRO A 144 13.39 -26.79 12.87
N LYS A 145 12.28 -26.07 12.97
CA LYS A 145 12.00 -24.94 12.07
C LYS A 145 13.04 -23.84 12.30
N HIS A 146 13.28 -23.04 11.27
CA HIS A 146 14.21 -21.92 11.31
C HIS A 146 13.63 -20.73 10.54
N ASP A 147 14.14 -19.53 10.85
CA ASP A 147 13.74 -18.32 10.14
C ASP A 147 14.37 -18.22 8.75
N MET A 148 13.77 -17.40 7.91
CA MET A 148 14.26 -17.09 6.56
C MET A 148 15.66 -16.45 6.62
N PRO A 149 16.65 -16.99 5.91
CA PRO A 149 17.99 -16.44 5.87
C PRO A 149 18.07 -15.28 4.87
N ILE A 150 17.44 -14.14 5.17
CA ILE A 150 17.49 -12.95 4.31
C ILE A 150 18.95 -12.56 4.07
N GLU A 151 19.30 -12.40 2.78
CA GLU A 151 20.66 -12.09 2.36
C GLU A 151 21.08 -10.69 2.81
N ASP A 152 22.38 -10.46 2.90
CA ASP A 152 22.93 -9.14 3.18
C ASP A 152 22.64 -8.19 2.01
N GLY A 153 22.20 -6.97 2.34
CA GLY A 153 21.97 -5.90 1.37
C GLY A 153 23.22 -5.07 1.10
N ILE A 154 23.10 -4.05 0.24
CA ILE A 154 24.20 -3.10 -0.02
C ILE A 154 24.16 -1.88 0.89
N LEU A 155 23.26 -1.84 1.87
CA LEU A 155 23.08 -0.75 2.84
C LEU A 155 23.34 -1.25 4.26
N ALA A 156 23.97 -0.40 5.08
CA ALA A 156 24.30 -0.70 6.47
C ALA A 156 24.38 0.57 7.32
N THR A 157 24.03 0.47 8.60
CA THR A 157 24.19 1.57 9.57
C THR A 157 25.66 1.88 9.88
N ASP A 158 26.59 0.97 9.55
CA ASP A 158 28.03 1.23 9.61
C ASP A 158 28.48 2.35 8.63
N GLY A 159 27.66 2.65 7.61
CA GLY A 159 27.88 3.73 6.65
C GLY A 159 28.81 3.40 5.49
N TRP A 160 29.14 2.13 5.32
CA TRP A 160 29.95 1.62 4.22
C TRP A 160 29.53 0.22 3.83
N THR A 161 29.82 -0.19 2.60
CA THR A 161 29.61 -1.56 2.08
C THR A 161 30.85 -2.01 1.31
N PHE A 162 31.28 -3.24 1.57
CA PHE A 162 32.34 -3.92 0.83
C PHE A 162 31.74 -5.07 0.02
N ILE A 163 32.13 -5.18 -1.25
CA ILE A 163 31.67 -6.24 -2.15
C ILE A 163 32.89 -6.89 -2.81
N ASP A 164 33.03 -8.20 -2.64
CA ASP A 164 34.05 -8.99 -3.34
C ASP A 164 33.48 -9.52 -4.67
N ASP A 165 34.10 -9.13 -5.79
CA ASP A 165 33.77 -9.57 -7.15
C ASP A 165 34.79 -10.55 -7.75
N SER A 166 35.82 -10.92 -6.98
CA SER A 166 37.02 -11.64 -7.44
C SER A 166 36.74 -13.04 -8.00
N LYS A 167 35.59 -13.64 -7.66
CA LYS A 167 35.20 -14.99 -8.08
C LYS A 167 33.95 -15.01 -8.96
N ARG A 168 33.32 -13.87 -9.23
CA ARG A 168 32.11 -13.84 -10.07
C ARG A 168 32.45 -14.15 -11.52
N LEU A 169 31.53 -14.85 -12.17
CA LEU A 169 31.56 -15.15 -13.60
C LEU A 169 31.52 -13.86 -14.43
N LEU A 170 32.05 -13.96 -15.64
CA LEU A 170 32.18 -12.87 -16.58
C LEU A 170 31.26 -13.06 -17.77
N PHE A 171 30.99 -11.95 -18.44
CA PHE A 171 30.51 -11.97 -19.81
C PHE A 171 31.70 -12.01 -20.77
N ASP A 172 31.59 -12.82 -21.82
CA ASP A 172 32.66 -13.06 -22.79
C ASP A 172 32.91 -11.89 -23.76
N GLY A 173 32.00 -10.93 -23.83
CA GLY A 173 32.07 -9.76 -24.72
C GLY A 173 31.67 -10.05 -26.17
N ASP A 174 30.99 -11.17 -26.43
CA ASP A 174 30.37 -11.43 -27.73
C ASP A 174 29.41 -10.27 -28.11
N LYS A 175 29.57 -9.75 -29.33
CA LYS A 175 28.84 -8.56 -29.81
C LYS A 175 27.40 -8.87 -30.19
N ASP A 176 27.10 -10.12 -30.53
CA ASP A 176 25.76 -10.52 -30.94
C ASP A 176 24.91 -10.84 -29.70
N TRP A 177 25.48 -11.61 -28.77
CA TRP A 177 24.85 -11.89 -27.48
C TRP A 177 25.91 -12.35 -26.48
N GLU A 178 26.25 -11.52 -25.49
CA GLU A 178 27.23 -11.86 -24.47
C GLU A 178 26.85 -13.17 -23.76
N TRP A 179 27.83 -14.04 -23.51
CA TRP A 179 27.63 -15.33 -22.87
C TRP A 179 28.49 -15.51 -21.63
N VAL A 180 28.17 -16.53 -20.83
CA VAL A 180 28.90 -16.84 -19.61
C VAL A 180 30.31 -17.33 -19.92
N THR A 181 31.30 -16.81 -19.19
CA THR A 181 32.65 -17.34 -19.18
C THR A 181 33.25 -17.33 -17.78
N GLU A 182 34.10 -18.31 -17.50
CA GLU A 182 34.81 -18.37 -16.22
C GLU A 182 35.88 -17.28 -16.14
N ARG A 183 36.01 -16.67 -14.96
CA ARG A 183 37.03 -15.66 -14.69
C ARG A 183 38.42 -16.31 -14.67
N LYS A 184 39.22 -16.04 -15.69
CA LYS A 184 40.63 -16.47 -15.77
C LYS A 184 41.53 -15.43 -15.10
N SER A 185 41.84 -15.63 -13.83
CA SER A 185 42.75 -14.76 -13.08
C SER A 185 43.83 -15.58 -12.36
N ALA A 186 45.00 -14.98 -12.14
CA ALA A 186 46.05 -15.61 -11.33
C ALA A 186 45.55 -15.86 -9.89
N GLU A 187 46.06 -16.91 -9.25
CA GLU A 187 45.70 -17.24 -7.87
C GLU A 187 45.99 -16.07 -6.92
N GLY A 188 45.02 -15.71 -6.08
CA GLY A 188 45.11 -14.56 -5.18
C GLY A 188 44.79 -13.21 -5.84
N ALA A 189 44.30 -13.17 -7.09
CA ALA A 189 43.73 -11.97 -7.68
C ALA A 189 42.51 -11.46 -6.89
N GLN A 190 42.37 -10.14 -6.80
CA GLN A 190 41.29 -9.45 -6.10
C GLN A 190 40.65 -8.41 -7.01
N ASP A 191 39.32 -8.34 -6.97
CA ASP A 191 38.49 -7.35 -7.68
C ASP A 191 37.35 -6.97 -6.73
N TRP A 192 37.51 -5.85 -6.04
CA TRP A 192 36.64 -5.44 -4.94
C TRP A 192 35.98 -4.10 -5.24
N TYR A 193 34.82 -3.88 -4.63
CA TYR A 193 34.14 -2.59 -4.60
C TYR A 193 33.96 -2.16 -3.15
N PHE A 194 34.24 -0.88 -2.89
CA PHE A 194 33.98 -0.26 -1.61
C PHE A 194 33.13 0.98 -1.80
N MET A 195 32.04 1.06 -1.05
CA MET A 195 31.08 2.16 -1.07
C MET A 195 31.06 2.83 0.31
N ALA A 196 31.26 4.14 0.35
CA ALA A 196 31.25 4.99 1.54
C ALA A 196 30.12 6.01 1.41
N TYR A 197 29.09 5.90 2.26
CA TYR A 197 27.87 6.68 2.13
C TYR A 197 27.30 7.21 3.45
N GLY A 198 27.78 6.74 4.61
CA GLY A 198 27.19 7.10 5.90
C GLY A 198 25.73 6.67 5.96
N HIS A 199 24.84 7.58 6.30
CA HIS A 199 23.40 7.34 6.32
C HIS A 199 22.68 7.83 5.04
N ASP A 200 23.42 8.25 4.02
CA ASP A 200 22.87 8.64 2.71
C ASP A 200 22.64 7.40 1.84
N TYR A 201 21.68 6.58 2.27
CA TYR A 201 21.35 5.29 1.65
C TYR A 201 20.89 5.43 0.20
N LYS A 202 20.13 6.49 -0.11
CA LYS A 202 19.66 6.77 -1.47
C LYS A 202 20.84 7.00 -2.43
N SER A 203 21.86 7.75 -2.01
CA SER A 203 23.07 7.91 -2.82
C SER A 203 23.85 6.61 -2.98
N ALA A 204 23.86 5.74 -1.97
CA ALA A 204 24.52 4.43 -2.07
C ALA A 204 23.88 3.56 -3.16
N LEU A 205 22.54 3.47 -3.17
CA LEU A 205 21.79 2.78 -4.23
C LEU A 205 22.09 3.34 -5.62
N LEU A 206 22.07 4.67 -5.77
CA LEU A 206 22.44 5.32 -7.02
C LEU A 206 23.89 4.98 -7.43
N SER A 207 24.82 4.99 -6.48
CA SER A 207 26.24 4.66 -6.73
C SER A 207 26.40 3.22 -7.22
N TYR A 208 25.62 2.28 -6.67
CA TYR A 208 25.61 0.89 -7.13
C TYR A 208 25.17 0.77 -8.60
N THR A 209 24.16 1.55 -9.03
CA THR A 209 23.72 1.52 -10.44
C THR A 209 24.80 1.96 -11.43
N LYS A 210 25.79 2.77 -11.00
CA LYS A 210 26.86 3.29 -11.87
C LYS A 210 27.84 2.21 -12.33
N PHE A 211 27.93 1.08 -11.63
CA PHE A 211 28.74 -0.07 -12.07
C PHE A 211 27.89 -1.33 -12.30
N ALA A 212 26.80 -1.50 -11.56
CA ALA A 212 25.94 -2.67 -11.65
C ALA A 212 24.73 -2.49 -12.59
N GLY A 213 24.57 -1.33 -13.25
CA GLY A 213 23.46 -1.04 -14.16
C GLY A 213 22.20 -0.58 -13.45
N LYS A 214 21.29 0.03 -14.21
CA LYS A 214 20.00 0.56 -13.73
C LYS A 214 18.96 -0.54 -13.55
N VAL A 215 17.92 -0.26 -12.77
CA VAL A 215 16.68 -1.05 -12.75
C VAL A 215 15.84 -0.65 -13.97
N PRO A 216 15.58 -1.53 -14.95
CA PRO A 216 14.76 -1.18 -16.11
C PRO A 216 13.34 -0.79 -15.70
N LEU A 217 12.72 0.12 -16.45
CA LEU A 217 11.32 0.50 -16.24
C LEU A 217 10.39 -0.57 -16.83
N PRO A 218 9.57 -1.27 -16.02
CA PRO A 218 8.56 -2.18 -16.56
C PRO A 218 7.56 -1.46 -17.46
N PRO A 219 6.95 -2.17 -18.43
CA PRO A 219 5.86 -1.60 -19.22
C PRO A 219 4.66 -1.29 -18.32
N ARG A 220 3.86 -0.30 -18.71
CA ARG A 220 2.79 0.24 -17.85
C ARG A 220 1.76 -0.82 -17.44
N TYR A 221 1.44 -1.77 -18.32
CA TYR A 221 0.50 -2.86 -18.03
C TYR A 221 0.93 -3.72 -16.84
N ALA A 222 2.23 -3.80 -16.54
CA ALA A 222 2.75 -4.57 -15.42
C ALA A 222 2.25 -4.03 -14.07
N PHE A 223 1.90 -2.74 -14.00
CA PHE A 223 1.35 -2.12 -12.81
C PHE A 223 -0.17 -2.28 -12.69
N GLY A 224 -0.84 -2.89 -13.67
CA GLY A 224 -2.26 -3.24 -13.63
C GLY A 224 -2.54 -4.46 -12.77
N TYR A 225 -3.76 -4.98 -12.87
CA TYR A 225 -4.16 -6.21 -12.18
C TYR A 225 -3.83 -7.43 -13.00
N TRP A 226 -3.21 -8.42 -12.35
CA TRP A 226 -2.84 -9.70 -12.93
C TRP A 226 -3.72 -10.79 -12.34
N TRP A 227 -4.35 -11.59 -13.21
CA TRP A 227 -5.04 -12.79 -12.78
C TRP A 227 -4.18 -14.02 -13.02
N SER A 228 -4.03 -14.85 -11.99
CA SER A 228 -3.35 -16.13 -12.06
C SER A 228 -4.01 -17.13 -11.11
N ARG A 229 -3.89 -18.43 -11.43
CA ARG A 229 -4.16 -19.56 -10.53
C ARG A 229 -3.57 -20.81 -11.19
N TYR A 230 -2.92 -21.67 -10.41
CA TYR A 230 -2.53 -22.98 -10.91
C TYR A 230 -3.79 -23.85 -11.06
N TRP A 231 -4.33 -23.92 -12.28
CA TRP A 231 -5.58 -24.62 -12.58
C TRP A 231 -5.63 -25.08 -14.04
N SER A 232 -6.44 -26.11 -14.30
CA SER A 232 -6.67 -26.64 -15.65
C SER A 232 -7.70 -25.83 -16.42
N TYR A 233 -7.39 -24.55 -16.65
CA TYR A 233 -8.23 -23.66 -17.44
C TYR A 233 -8.18 -24.01 -18.93
N SER A 234 -9.34 -24.10 -19.56
CA SER A 234 -9.49 -24.11 -21.02
C SER A 234 -9.57 -22.69 -21.60
N ASP A 235 -9.46 -22.57 -22.93
CA ASP A 235 -9.79 -21.34 -23.67
C ASP A 235 -11.15 -20.76 -23.21
N GLN A 236 -12.18 -21.60 -23.12
CA GLN A 236 -13.51 -21.16 -22.72
C GLN A 236 -13.58 -20.69 -21.27
N ASP A 237 -12.85 -21.32 -20.35
CA ASP A 237 -12.84 -20.89 -18.95
C ASP A 237 -12.20 -19.50 -18.81
N PHE A 238 -11.12 -19.23 -19.54
CA PHE A 238 -10.51 -17.90 -19.56
C PHE A 238 -11.41 -16.83 -20.21
N ARG A 239 -12.16 -17.18 -21.26
CA ARG A 239 -13.20 -16.28 -21.82
C ARG A 239 -14.26 -15.94 -20.78
N ASN A 240 -14.73 -16.94 -20.02
CA ASN A 240 -15.73 -16.74 -18.96
C ASN A 240 -15.18 -15.88 -17.82
N LEU A 241 -13.94 -16.11 -17.41
CA LEU A 241 -13.24 -15.30 -16.41
C LEU A 241 -13.16 -13.83 -16.85
N ILE A 242 -12.68 -13.57 -18.07
CA ILE A 242 -12.58 -12.21 -18.60
C ILE A 242 -13.98 -11.57 -18.68
N ALA A 243 -15.00 -12.32 -19.12
CA ALA A 243 -16.38 -11.84 -19.13
C ALA A 243 -16.87 -11.45 -17.72
N GLY A 244 -16.51 -12.20 -16.67
CA GLY A 244 -16.80 -11.86 -15.28
C GLY A 244 -16.19 -10.52 -14.85
N PHE A 245 -14.92 -10.27 -15.19
CA PHE A 245 -14.30 -8.96 -14.97
C PHE A 245 -15.05 -7.85 -15.71
N ARG A 246 -15.45 -8.07 -16.97
CA ARG A 246 -16.20 -7.08 -17.75
C ARG A 246 -17.60 -6.83 -17.19
N GLN A 247 -18.28 -7.86 -16.68
CA GLN A 247 -19.62 -7.73 -16.08
C GLN A 247 -19.60 -6.89 -14.80
N LEU A 248 -18.53 -7.01 -14.00
CA LEU A 248 -18.31 -6.18 -12.81
C LEU A 248 -17.66 -4.82 -13.13
N ASP A 249 -17.45 -4.52 -14.41
CA ASP A 249 -16.75 -3.32 -14.89
C ASP A 249 -15.40 -3.14 -14.17
N LEU A 250 -14.63 -4.24 -14.11
CA LEU A 250 -13.31 -4.33 -13.53
C LEU A 250 -12.23 -4.42 -14.62
N PRO A 251 -11.12 -3.71 -14.43
CA PRO A 251 -10.01 -3.80 -15.35
C PRO A 251 -9.14 -5.05 -15.13
N LEU A 252 -8.48 -5.48 -16.20
CA LEU A 252 -7.55 -6.61 -16.21
C LEU A 252 -6.48 -6.35 -17.28
N ASP A 253 -5.20 -6.44 -16.92
CA ASP A 253 -4.08 -6.21 -17.84
C ASP A 253 -3.32 -7.49 -18.18
N VAL A 254 -3.18 -8.42 -17.23
CA VAL A 254 -2.35 -9.63 -17.44
C VAL A 254 -3.11 -10.88 -17.05
N LEU A 255 -3.08 -11.88 -17.94
CA LEU A 255 -3.51 -13.24 -17.67
C LEU A 255 -2.29 -14.16 -17.64
N VAL A 256 -2.06 -14.76 -16.48
CA VAL A 256 -0.99 -15.74 -16.27
C VAL A 256 -1.55 -17.14 -16.45
N ILE A 257 -1.11 -17.82 -17.50
CA ILE A 257 -1.52 -19.17 -17.85
C ILE A 257 -0.51 -20.15 -17.26
N ASP A 258 -0.96 -20.94 -16.30
CA ASP A 258 -0.13 -21.90 -15.60
C ASP A 258 0.05 -23.23 -16.37
N MET A 259 0.78 -24.18 -15.78
CA MET A 259 1.28 -25.46 -16.30
C MET A 259 0.43 -26.17 -17.37
N ASP A 260 -0.90 -26.15 -17.24
CA ASP A 260 -1.80 -26.95 -18.08
C ASP A 260 -1.90 -26.44 -19.53
N TRP A 261 -1.26 -25.31 -19.87
CA TRP A 261 -1.13 -24.82 -21.25
C TRP A 261 -0.39 -25.80 -22.16
N HIS A 262 0.51 -26.62 -21.60
CA HIS A 262 1.14 -27.74 -22.30
C HIS A 262 0.58 -29.08 -21.78
N PRO A 263 0.67 -30.18 -22.56
CA PRO A 263 0.23 -31.48 -22.10
C PRO A 263 0.98 -31.93 -20.84
N ILE A 264 0.22 -32.26 -19.79
CA ILE A 264 0.71 -32.95 -18.59
C ILE A 264 0.09 -34.35 -18.61
N SER A 265 0.74 -35.30 -19.29
CA SER A 265 0.29 -36.70 -19.33
C SER A 265 1.47 -37.65 -19.15
N PRO A 266 1.26 -38.88 -18.65
CA PRO A 266 2.33 -39.89 -18.53
C PRO A 266 3.07 -40.12 -19.85
N GLU A 267 2.36 -40.08 -20.98
CA GLU A 267 2.92 -40.25 -22.33
C GLU A 267 3.75 -39.05 -22.79
N ALA A 268 3.44 -37.85 -22.27
CA ALA A 268 4.26 -36.63 -22.37
C ALA A 268 5.27 -36.53 -21.20
N GLY A 269 5.60 -37.64 -20.54
CA GLY A 269 6.60 -37.69 -19.45
C GLY A 269 6.13 -37.09 -18.12
N GLY A 270 4.83 -36.81 -17.95
CA GLY A 270 4.15 -36.52 -16.67
C GLY A 270 4.71 -35.37 -15.82
N GLY A 271 5.53 -34.50 -16.41
CA GLY A 271 6.41 -33.59 -15.69
C GLY A 271 6.09 -32.11 -15.86
N TRP A 272 7.00 -31.27 -15.35
CA TRP A 272 6.89 -29.81 -15.33
C TRP A 272 7.27 -29.14 -16.67
N THR A 273 8.04 -29.83 -17.52
CA THR A 273 8.52 -29.27 -18.79
C THR A 273 7.66 -29.74 -19.96
N GLY A 274 7.18 -28.80 -20.78
CA GLY A 274 6.58 -29.06 -22.08
C GLY A 274 6.71 -27.85 -23.01
N TRP A 275 6.72 -28.10 -24.32
CA TRP A 275 6.95 -27.06 -25.33
C TRP A 275 5.82 -26.95 -26.36
N ASP A 276 4.95 -27.95 -26.46
CA ASP A 276 3.75 -27.91 -27.29
C ASP A 276 2.50 -27.46 -26.52
N TRP A 277 1.60 -26.74 -27.19
CA TRP A 277 0.28 -26.39 -26.64
C TRP A 277 -0.62 -27.62 -26.44
N ASN A 278 -1.36 -27.62 -25.34
CA ASN A 278 -2.37 -28.62 -25.00
C ASN A 278 -3.66 -28.38 -25.78
N GLU A 279 -3.76 -28.97 -26.97
CA GLU A 279 -4.90 -28.82 -27.87
C GLU A 279 -6.24 -29.33 -27.30
N ARG A 280 -6.23 -30.07 -26.18
CA ARG A 280 -7.47 -30.46 -25.47
C ARG A 280 -8.11 -29.29 -24.72
N LEU A 281 -7.29 -28.39 -24.19
CA LEU A 281 -7.73 -27.19 -23.46
C LEU A 281 -7.74 -25.95 -24.37
N PHE A 282 -6.83 -25.90 -25.33
CA PHE A 282 -6.66 -24.81 -26.30
C PHE A 282 -6.72 -25.36 -27.73
N PRO A 283 -7.93 -25.67 -28.25
CA PRO A 283 -8.08 -26.29 -29.58
C PRO A 283 -7.50 -25.44 -30.71
N ASP A 284 -7.43 -24.12 -30.52
CA ASP A 284 -6.75 -23.18 -31.41
C ASP A 284 -6.16 -22.04 -30.56
N TYR A 285 -4.96 -22.27 -30.00
CA TYR A 285 -4.32 -21.30 -29.12
C TYR A 285 -4.07 -19.95 -29.81
N LYS A 286 -3.88 -19.91 -31.14
CA LYS A 286 -3.69 -18.67 -31.88
C LYS A 286 -4.94 -17.79 -31.86
N LYS A 287 -6.12 -18.41 -32.03
CA LYS A 287 -7.40 -17.69 -31.85
C LYS A 287 -7.62 -17.25 -30.41
N PHE A 288 -7.14 -18.02 -29.44
CA PHE A 288 -7.19 -17.64 -28.03
C PHE A 288 -6.30 -16.43 -27.73
N LEU A 289 -5.01 -16.46 -28.12
CA LEU A 289 -4.08 -15.33 -27.95
C LEU A 289 -4.59 -14.07 -28.66
N LYS A 290 -5.09 -14.21 -29.90
CA LYS A 290 -5.73 -13.10 -30.61
C LYS A 290 -6.93 -12.53 -29.85
N TYR A 291 -7.76 -13.39 -29.24
CA TYR A 291 -8.86 -12.93 -28.42
C TYR A 291 -8.37 -12.14 -27.19
N LEU A 292 -7.30 -12.58 -26.53
CA LEU A 292 -6.72 -11.83 -25.41
C LEU A 292 -6.26 -10.43 -25.84
N ASP A 293 -5.57 -10.33 -26.99
CA ASP A 293 -5.17 -9.05 -27.59
C ASP A 293 -6.39 -8.15 -27.89
N GLU A 294 -7.44 -8.70 -28.49
CA GLU A 294 -8.71 -7.97 -28.73
C GLU A 294 -9.40 -7.51 -27.43
N GLN A 295 -9.22 -8.24 -26.33
CA GLN A 295 -9.67 -7.82 -25.00
C GLN A 295 -8.72 -6.86 -24.28
N GLY A 296 -7.55 -6.58 -24.88
CA GLY A 296 -6.47 -5.79 -24.32
C GLY A 296 -5.87 -6.41 -23.06
N VAL A 297 -5.71 -7.73 -23.05
CA VAL A 297 -5.15 -8.52 -21.94
C VAL A 297 -3.87 -9.19 -22.43
N LYS A 298 -2.77 -9.00 -21.69
CA LYS A 298 -1.46 -9.58 -21.99
C LYS A 298 -1.38 -11.03 -21.54
N ALA A 299 -0.68 -11.86 -22.30
CA ALA A 299 -0.53 -13.28 -22.01
C ALA A 299 0.89 -13.60 -21.56
N THR A 300 1.01 -14.36 -20.47
CA THR A 300 2.27 -15.00 -20.05
C THR A 300 2.02 -16.45 -19.69
N MET A 301 3.04 -17.29 -19.89
CA MET A 301 2.99 -18.72 -19.67
C MET A 301 4.00 -19.14 -18.61
N ASN A 302 3.62 -20.05 -17.72
CA ASN A 302 4.54 -20.69 -16.79
C ASN A 302 5.47 -21.66 -17.54
N LEU A 303 6.77 -21.52 -17.35
CA LEU A 303 7.81 -22.36 -17.94
C LEU A 303 8.70 -22.99 -16.87
N HIS A 304 8.89 -24.29 -16.97
CA HIS A 304 9.94 -25.04 -16.27
C HIS A 304 10.86 -25.72 -17.29
N PRO A 305 12.00 -25.12 -17.67
CA PRO A 305 12.86 -25.68 -18.72
C PRO A 305 13.68 -26.92 -18.29
N ALA A 306 13.64 -27.30 -17.01
CA ALA A 306 14.61 -28.21 -16.39
C ALA A 306 14.75 -29.58 -17.07
N ASP A 307 13.67 -30.21 -17.54
CA ASP A 307 13.75 -31.54 -18.15
C ASP A 307 14.21 -31.51 -19.63
N GLY A 308 14.48 -30.32 -20.17
CA GLY A 308 14.95 -30.13 -21.55
C GLY A 308 13.88 -30.39 -22.60
N VAL A 309 14.29 -30.85 -23.79
CA VAL A 309 13.38 -31.08 -24.93
C VAL A 309 13.31 -32.58 -25.24
N ARG A 310 12.10 -33.11 -25.38
CA ARG A 310 11.85 -34.56 -25.47
C ARG A 310 11.39 -34.98 -26.88
N PRO A 311 11.64 -36.23 -27.30
CA PRO A 311 11.32 -36.69 -28.66
C PRO A 311 9.84 -36.67 -29.06
N TYR A 312 8.91 -36.62 -28.10
CA TYR A 312 7.48 -36.57 -28.40
C TYR A 312 7.01 -35.16 -28.80
N GLU A 313 7.79 -34.11 -28.54
CA GLU A 313 7.43 -32.74 -28.89
C GLU A 313 7.37 -32.61 -30.43
N LYS A 314 6.32 -31.96 -30.95
CA LYS A 314 6.00 -31.89 -32.39
C LYS A 314 7.18 -31.35 -33.21
N LYS A 315 7.92 -30.38 -32.66
CA LYS A 315 9.08 -29.76 -33.32
C LYS A 315 10.44 -30.31 -32.87
N TYR A 316 10.50 -31.46 -32.19
CA TYR A 316 11.77 -32.00 -31.67
C TYR A 316 12.85 -32.18 -32.74
N LYS A 317 12.46 -32.69 -33.93
CA LYS A 317 13.40 -32.87 -35.04
C LYS A 317 13.99 -31.56 -35.54
N GLU A 318 13.19 -30.50 -35.60
CA GLU A 318 13.65 -29.16 -35.97
C GLU A 318 14.63 -28.62 -34.93
N PHE A 319 14.28 -28.75 -33.65
CA PHE A 319 15.16 -28.37 -32.54
C PHE A 319 16.52 -29.07 -32.62
N MET A 320 16.54 -30.39 -32.83
CA MET A 320 17.80 -31.16 -32.94
C MET A 320 18.62 -30.80 -34.18
N GLN A 321 17.97 -30.49 -35.30
CA GLN A 321 18.65 -29.98 -36.50
C GLN A 321 19.34 -28.64 -36.24
N ARG A 322 18.66 -27.68 -35.57
CA ARG A 322 19.26 -26.39 -35.18
C ARG A 322 20.43 -26.60 -34.21
N LEU A 323 20.24 -27.50 -33.23
CA LEU A 323 21.28 -27.88 -32.27
C LEU A 323 22.48 -28.60 -32.92
N GLY A 324 22.28 -29.20 -34.11
CA GLY A 324 23.30 -29.96 -34.83
C GLY A 324 23.66 -31.25 -34.12
N LYS A 325 22.66 -31.95 -33.58
CA LYS A 325 22.81 -33.22 -32.84
C LYS A 325 21.82 -34.25 -33.39
N ASP A 326 22.12 -35.53 -33.19
CA ASP A 326 21.25 -36.63 -33.60
C ASP A 326 19.96 -36.67 -32.76
N ASP A 327 18.83 -36.98 -33.38
CA ASP A 327 17.53 -37.12 -32.70
C ASP A 327 17.37 -38.50 -32.02
N GLY A 328 16.24 -38.72 -31.33
CA GLY A 328 15.85 -40.04 -30.80
C GLY A 328 15.95 -40.23 -29.27
N LYS A 329 16.50 -39.28 -28.51
CA LYS A 329 16.48 -39.28 -27.03
C LYS A 329 16.28 -37.88 -26.50
N THR A 330 15.85 -37.70 -25.25
CA THR A 330 15.76 -36.38 -24.60
C THR A 330 17.10 -35.65 -24.60
N TYR A 331 17.09 -34.35 -24.93
CA TYR A 331 18.23 -33.46 -24.70
C TYR A 331 17.94 -32.59 -23.49
N GLU A 332 18.62 -32.90 -22.38
CA GLU A 332 18.43 -32.26 -21.08
C GLU A 332 18.84 -30.78 -21.10
N TRP A 333 18.28 -29.99 -20.18
CA TRP A 333 18.63 -28.59 -20.04
C TRP A 333 20.12 -28.37 -19.83
N LEU A 334 20.70 -27.50 -20.65
CA LEU A 334 22.07 -26.99 -20.50
C LEU A 334 22.09 -25.49 -20.79
N GLY A 335 21.82 -24.70 -19.76
CA GLY A 335 21.71 -23.24 -19.88
C GLY A 335 23.03 -22.57 -20.24
N SER A 336 24.18 -23.20 -19.99
CA SER A 336 25.50 -22.69 -20.41
C SER A 336 25.86 -22.97 -21.88
N ASP A 337 25.06 -23.74 -22.62
CA ASP A 337 25.29 -23.97 -24.06
C ASP A 337 24.46 -22.98 -24.88
N LYS A 338 25.14 -21.96 -25.41
CA LYS A 338 24.51 -20.89 -26.23
C LYS A 338 23.74 -21.45 -27.43
N ARG A 339 24.24 -22.53 -28.05
CA ARG A 339 23.57 -23.14 -29.21
C ARG A 339 22.31 -23.88 -28.81
N TYR A 340 22.33 -24.57 -27.66
CA TYR A 340 21.15 -25.19 -27.08
C TYR A 340 20.05 -24.17 -26.80
N VAL A 341 20.40 -23.08 -26.10
CA VAL A 341 19.44 -22.02 -25.77
C VAL A 341 18.90 -21.35 -27.03
N THR A 342 19.75 -20.97 -27.98
CA THR A 342 19.30 -20.38 -29.26
C THR A 342 18.36 -21.32 -30.02
N ALA A 343 18.70 -22.61 -30.11
CA ALA A 343 17.84 -23.59 -30.78
C ALA A 343 16.46 -23.73 -30.09
N LEU A 344 16.41 -23.67 -28.75
CA LEU A 344 15.17 -23.74 -27.99
C LEU A 344 14.27 -22.53 -28.29
N PHE A 345 14.85 -21.32 -28.21
CA PHE A 345 14.12 -20.07 -28.43
C PHE A 345 13.57 -19.98 -29.86
N ASP A 346 14.42 -20.19 -30.87
CA ASP A 346 14.01 -20.12 -32.28
C ASP A 346 12.94 -21.16 -32.65
N THR A 347 12.98 -22.35 -32.05
CA THR A 347 12.03 -23.43 -32.41
C THR A 347 10.67 -23.22 -31.78
N TYR A 348 10.64 -22.78 -30.51
CA TYR A 348 9.43 -22.77 -29.69
C TYR A 348 9.02 -21.37 -29.23
N LEU A 349 9.92 -20.64 -28.56
CA LEU A 349 9.53 -19.42 -27.83
C LEU A 349 9.30 -18.21 -28.75
N HIS A 350 10.21 -17.92 -29.69
CA HIS A 350 10.01 -16.79 -30.61
C HIS A 350 8.72 -16.94 -31.44
N PRO A 351 8.40 -18.11 -32.03
CA PRO A 351 7.12 -18.30 -32.70
C PRO A 351 5.91 -18.00 -31.82
N TYR A 352 5.92 -18.40 -30.54
CA TYR A 352 4.81 -18.12 -29.62
C TYR A 352 4.71 -16.64 -29.27
N MET A 353 5.83 -15.93 -29.18
CA MET A 353 5.82 -14.48 -29.00
C MET A 353 5.27 -13.75 -30.23
N ASP A 354 5.67 -14.17 -31.44
CA ASP A 354 5.14 -13.64 -32.70
C ASP A 354 3.62 -13.87 -32.84
N GLU A 355 3.10 -14.90 -32.18
CA GLU A 355 1.69 -15.31 -32.22
C GLU A 355 0.84 -14.69 -31.09
N GLY A 356 1.46 -14.02 -30.11
CA GLY A 356 0.76 -13.23 -29.10
C GLY A 356 1.09 -13.51 -27.63
N VAL A 357 2.11 -14.32 -27.32
CA VAL A 357 2.67 -14.37 -25.95
C VAL A 357 3.49 -13.11 -25.70
N ASP A 358 3.17 -12.34 -24.66
CA ASP A 358 3.82 -11.05 -24.42
C ASP A 358 5.13 -11.19 -23.64
N PHE A 359 5.19 -12.11 -22.68
CA PHE A 359 6.36 -12.37 -21.86
C PHE A 359 6.30 -13.75 -21.17
N TRP A 360 7.32 -14.08 -20.38
CA TRP A 360 7.47 -15.41 -19.79
C TRP A 360 7.49 -15.37 -18.26
N TRP A 361 6.77 -16.31 -17.65
CA TRP A 361 6.92 -16.69 -16.25
C TRP A 361 7.84 -17.89 -16.19
N LEU A 362 9.05 -17.70 -15.70
CA LEU A 362 9.92 -18.81 -15.37
C LEU A 362 9.65 -19.22 -13.92
N ASP A 363 9.70 -20.52 -13.63
CA ASP A 363 9.63 -20.98 -12.24
C ASP A 363 10.71 -22.03 -11.94
N TRP A 364 11.95 -21.56 -11.79
CA TRP A 364 13.10 -22.44 -11.58
C TRP A 364 13.30 -22.79 -10.11
N GLN A 365 13.11 -24.07 -9.78
CA GLN A 365 13.24 -24.61 -8.42
C GLN A 365 14.07 -25.91 -8.33
N GLN A 366 14.51 -26.46 -9.46
CA GLN A 366 15.01 -27.84 -9.53
C GLN A 366 16.43 -28.01 -8.97
N TRP A 367 17.40 -27.22 -9.43
CA TRP A 367 18.78 -27.26 -8.91
C TRP A 367 19.50 -25.93 -9.08
N GLU A 368 20.42 -25.62 -8.16
CA GLU A 368 21.06 -24.31 -8.08
C GLU A 368 22.07 -24.07 -9.22
N LYS A 369 22.90 -25.05 -9.57
CA LYS A 369 24.05 -24.84 -10.48
C LYS A 369 23.90 -25.50 -11.84
N ASP A 370 24.40 -24.85 -12.89
CA ASP A 370 24.44 -25.42 -14.24
C ASP A 370 25.24 -26.73 -14.28
N ARG A 371 24.88 -27.61 -15.22
CA ARG A 371 25.46 -28.95 -15.32
C ARG A 371 26.89 -28.94 -15.84
N ALA A 372 27.26 -28.03 -16.75
CA ALA A 372 28.63 -27.93 -17.27
C ALA A 372 29.47 -26.92 -16.47
N ILE A 373 28.94 -25.74 -16.16
CA ILE A 373 29.65 -24.72 -15.39
C ILE A 373 29.16 -24.73 -13.95
N LYS A 374 29.86 -25.44 -13.04
CA LYS A 374 29.41 -25.68 -11.66
C LYS A 374 29.30 -24.43 -10.78
N SER A 375 29.92 -23.33 -11.19
CA SER A 375 29.85 -22.02 -10.52
C SER A 375 28.69 -21.15 -11.02
N LEU A 376 28.03 -21.52 -12.12
CA LEU A 376 26.93 -20.77 -12.72
C LEU A 376 25.62 -21.07 -12.02
N ASP A 377 25.02 -20.03 -11.44
CA ASP A 377 23.71 -20.11 -10.81
C ASP A 377 22.58 -20.09 -11.86
N ASN A 378 21.71 -21.10 -11.86
CA ASN A 378 20.62 -21.21 -12.84
C ASN A 378 19.57 -20.12 -12.67
N VAL A 379 19.30 -19.64 -11.45
CA VAL A 379 18.30 -18.57 -11.25
C VAL A 379 18.83 -17.28 -11.85
N PHE A 380 20.06 -16.90 -11.50
CA PHE A 380 20.70 -15.74 -12.10
C PHE A 380 20.75 -15.85 -13.63
N TRP A 381 21.18 -17.02 -14.13
CA TRP A 381 21.46 -17.21 -15.56
C TRP A 381 20.20 -17.29 -16.41
N CYS A 382 19.16 -17.99 -15.96
CA CYS A 382 17.86 -17.99 -16.63
C CYS A 382 17.28 -16.57 -16.71
N ASN A 383 17.46 -15.76 -15.65
CA ASN A 383 16.99 -14.37 -15.68
C ASN A 383 17.69 -13.54 -16.74
N TYR A 384 19.01 -13.70 -16.85
CA TYR A 384 19.76 -13.08 -17.93
C TYR A 384 19.30 -13.57 -19.32
N ILE A 385 19.23 -14.89 -19.53
CA ILE A 385 18.90 -15.48 -20.84
C ILE A 385 17.57 -14.95 -21.37
N TRP A 386 16.48 -15.12 -20.61
CA TRP A 386 15.15 -14.75 -21.12
C TRP A 386 15.00 -13.24 -21.26
N PHE A 387 15.50 -12.47 -20.30
CA PHE A 387 15.37 -11.02 -20.36
C PHE A 387 16.18 -10.43 -21.52
N SER A 388 17.43 -10.83 -21.69
CA SER A 388 18.30 -10.33 -22.77
C SER A 388 17.85 -10.83 -24.16
N ASP A 389 17.31 -12.04 -24.27
CA ASP A 389 16.69 -12.50 -25.52
C ASP A 389 15.54 -11.58 -25.96
N MET A 390 14.59 -11.28 -25.06
CA MET A 390 13.51 -10.34 -25.35
C MET A 390 14.03 -8.93 -25.63
N GLU A 391 15.10 -8.50 -24.96
CA GLU A 391 15.79 -7.23 -25.22
C GLU A 391 16.44 -7.18 -26.61
N HIS A 392 16.93 -8.30 -27.13
CA HIS A 392 17.59 -8.35 -28.44
C HIS A 392 16.58 -8.56 -29.60
N ASN A 393 15.63 -9.48 -29.42
CA ASN A 393 14.77 -9.95 -30.50
C ASN A 393 13.40 -9.25 -30.57
N GLY A 394 12.94 -8.64 -29.47
CA GLY A 394 11.64 -7.95 -29.42
C GLY A 394 11.66 -6.47 -29.81
N GLN A 395 10.49 -5.85 -29.93
CA GLN A 395 10.34 -4.37 -30.07
C GLN A 395 9.77 -3.70 -28.81
N LYS A 396 9.25 -4.50 -27.87
CA LYS A 396 8.66 -4.08 -26.60
C LYS A 396 9.66 -4.22 -25.46
N ARG A 397 9.51 -3.46 -24.36
CA ARG A 397 10.37 -3.62 -23.17
C ARG A 397 10.29 -5.06 -22.67
N PRO A 398 11.43 -5.70 -22.39
CA PRO A 398 11.44 -7.04 -21.80
C PRO A 398 10.78 -7.01 -20.42
N VAL A 399 9.97 -8.04 -20.16
CA VAL A 399 9.46 -8.37 -18.83
C VAL A 399 9.79 -9.80 -18.57
N LEU A 400 10.46 -10.08 -17.46
CA LEU A 400 10.56 -11.44 -16.96
C LEU A 400 9.71 -11.55 -15.70
N TYR A 401 9.16 -12.71 -15.43
CA TYR A 401 8.58 -13.00 -14.13
C TYR A 401 9.30 -14.22 -13.55
N HIS A 402 10.19 -14.02 -12.57
CA HIS A 402 11.04 -15.07 -11.97
C HIS A 402 11.54 -14.68 -10.57
N ARG A 403 12.44 -15.45 -9.97
CA ARG A 403 12.91 -15.33 -8.59
C ARG A 403 14.20 -14.52 -8.48
N TRP A 404 14.54 -14.08 -7.26
CA TRP A 404 15.77 -13.34 -6.99
C TRP A 404 17.02 -14.23 -7.20
N GLY A 405 17.91 -13.79 -8.09
CA GLY A 405 19.17 -14.49 -8.43
C GLY A 405 20.45 -13.91 -7.80
N GLY A 406 20.33 -12.94 -6.89
CA GLY A 406 21.48 -12.26 -6.27
C GLY A 406 21.87 -10.94 -6.94
N LEU A 407 22.92 -10.30 -6.40
CA LEU A 407 23.39 -8.98 -6.83
C LEU A 407 23.68 -8.90 -8.35
N GLY A 408 23.10 -7.88 -9.01
CA GLY A 408 23.09 -7.69 -10.46
C GLY A 408 21.77 -8.10 -11.13
N ASN A 409 20.95 -8.90 -10.46
CA ASN A 409 19.70 -9.41 -11.01
C ASN A 409 18.53 -8.40 -10.97
N HIS A 410 18.70 -7.25 -10.29
CA HIS A 410 17.80 -6.09 -10.39
C HIS A 410 17.62 -5.55 -11.81
N ARG A 411 18.47 -5.98 -12.75
CA ARG A 411 18.34 -5.69 -14.17
C ARG A 411 17.29 -6.54 -14.89
N TYR A 412 16.78 -7.61 -14.28
CA TYR A 412 15.93 -8.61 -14.95
C TYR A 412 14.61 -8.86 -14.19
N GLN A 413 14.00 -7.79 -13.69
CA GLN A 413 12.73 -7.85 -12.94
C GLN A 413 11.54 -8.13 -13.86
N ILE A 414 10.41 -8.66 -13.38
CA ILE A 414 9.74 -8.69 -12.08
C ILE A 414 10.02 -9.97 -11.24
N GLY A 415 10.03 -9.82 -9.92
CA GLY A 415 10.16 -10.90 -8.94
C GLY A 415 8.87 -11.70 -8.67
N PHE A 416 8.92 -13.03 -8.66
CA PHE A 416 7.93 -13.96 -8.12
C PHE A 416 8.37 -14.42 -6.74
N SER A 417 7.64 -14.02 -5.70
CA SER A 417 8.06 -14.34 -4.34
C SER A 417 7.82 -15.79 -3.92
N GLY A 418 7.17 -16.62 -4.71
CA GLY A 418 6.98 -18.04 -4.39
C GLY A 418 5.81 -18.40 -3.49
N ASP A 419 5.84 -19.65 -3.03
CA ASP A 419 4.70 -20.42 -2.53
C ASP A 419 4.43 -20.21 -1.03
N SER A 420 4.13 -18.96 -0.66
CA SER A 420 3.81 -18.55 0.72
C SER A 420 2.49 -19.13 1.24
N TYR A 421 2.37 -19.28 2.57
CA TYR A 421 1.12 -19.75 3.18
C TYR A 421 0.05 -18.64 3.29
N ILE A 422 -1.23 -19.04 3.18
CA ILE A 422 -2.41 -18.18 3.40
C ILE A 422 -2.62 -17.99 4.90
N THR A 423 -1.92 -17.03 5.50
CA THR A 423 -1.98 -16.72 6.94
C THR A 423 -1.77 -15.23 7.22
N TRP A 424 -2.23 -14.77 8.39
CA TRP A 424 -1.93 -13.43 8.90
C TRP A 424 -0.43 -13.20 9.14
N LYS A 425 0.31 -14.25 9.52
CA LYS A 425 1.77 -14.17 9.69
C LYS A 425 2.49 -13.87 8.38
N SER A 426 2.09 -14.53 7.29
CA SER A 426 2.60 -14.22 5.95
C SER A 426 2.26 -12.79 5.57
N LEU A 427 0.99 -12.37 5.73
CA LEU A 427 0.56 -11.01 5.42
C LEU A 427 1.38 -9.94 6.18
N LYS A 428 1.65 -10.18 7.47
CA LYS A 428 2.46 -9.33 8.34
C LYS A 428 3.94 -9.25 7.94
N PHE A 429 4.50 -10.31 7.36
CA PHE A 429 5.90 -10.36 6.95
C PHE A 429 6.18 -9.68 5.61
N LEU A 430 5.21 -9.64 4.70
CA LEU A 430 5.37 -9.12 3.34
C LEU A 430 5.87 -7.66 3.26
N PRO A 431 5.41 -6.70 4.10
CA PRO A 431 5.92 -5.33 4.08
C PRO A 431 7.43 -5.26 4.31
N TYR A 432 7.94 -5.99 5.32
CA TYR A 432 9.36 -6.08 5.61
C TYR A 432 10.14 -6.70 4.44
N PHE A 433 9.70 -7.87 3.96
CA PHE A 433 10.37 -8.58 2.87
C PHE A 433 10.47 -7.76 1.57
N ASN A 434 9.39 -7.05 1.22
CA ASN A 434 9.36 -6.21 0.03
C ASN A 434 10.18 -4.92 0.22
N ALA A 435 10.07 -4.26 1.38
CA ALA A 435 10.81 -3.04 1.64
C ALA A 435 12.33 -3.28 1.69
N THR A 436 12.81 -4.36 2.32
CA THR A 436 14.25 -4.65 2.36
C THR A 436 14.80 -5.07 1.00
N ALA A 437 14.00 -5.61 0.08
CA ALA A 437 14.44 -5.90 -1.28
C ALA A 437 14.90 -4.65 -2.05
N SER A 438 14.40 -3.47 -1.67
CA SER A 438 14.86 -2.18 -2.21
C SER A 438 16.32 -1.86 -1.84
N ASN A 439 16.85 -2.46 -0.78
CA ASN A 439 18.26 -2.33 -0.40
C ASN A 439 19.22 -3.06 -1.34
N VAL A 440 18.70 -3.80 -2.32
CA VAL A 440 19.46 -4.44 -3.41
C VAL A 440 18.86 -4.11 -4.77
N LEU A 441 18.09 -3.01 -4.85
CA LEU A 441 17.41 -2.54 -6.05
C LEU A 441 16.35 -3.49 -6.63
N TYR A 442 15.98 -4.56 -5.93
CA TYR A 442 15.03 -5.56 -6.40
C TYR A 442 13.61 -5.21 -5.95
N GLY A 443 13.15 -4.00 -6.30
CA GLY A 443 11.93 -3.41 -5.75
C GLY A 443 10.61 -3.88 -6.38
N TYR A 444 10.62 -4.51 -7.56
CA TYR A 444 9.41 -5.01 -8.21
C TYR A 444 9.11 -6.48 -7.86
N TRP A 445 8.56 -6.74 -6.67
CA TRP A 445 7.98 -8.05 -6.34
C TRP A 445 6.50 -8.13 -6.72
N SER A 446 6.11 -9.28 -7.28
CA SER A 446 4.76 -9.80 -7.30
C SER A 446 4.67 -10.93 -6.29
N HIS A 447 3.84 -10.71 -5.28
CA HIS A 447 3.43 -11.74 -4.33
C HIS A 447 2.20 -12.48 -4.84
N ASP A 448 1.96 -13.69 -4.33
CA ASP A 448 0.64 -14.31 -4.36
C ASP A 448 -0.26 -13.54 -3.41
N ILE A 449 -1.07 -12.60 -3.91
CA ILE A 449 -1.93 -11.82 -3.02
C ILE A 449 -2.93 -12.74 -2.34
N GLY A 450 -2.91 -12.73 -1.01
CA GLY A 450 -3.66 -13.65 -0.16
C GLY A 450 -3.03 -15.04 -0.01
N GLY A 451 -1.75 -15.23 -0.37
CA GLY A 451 -0.97 -16.46 -0.20
C GLY A 451 -1.21 -17.52 -1.29
N HIS A 452 -0.25 -18.45 -1.44
CA HIS A 452 -0.26 -19.51 -2.45
C HIS A 452 -1.10 -20.73 -2.02
N GLN A 453 -0.88 -21.19 -0.79
CA GLN A 453 -1.38 -22.46 -0.29
C GLN A 453 -1.87 -22.37 1.16
N SER A 454 -2.92 -23.11 1.48
CA SER A 454 -3.41 -23.26 2.85
C SER A 454 -2.50 -24.18 3.67
N LEU A 455 -2.38 -23.94 4.97
CA LEU A 455 -1.67 -24.86 5.89
C LEU A 455 -2.28 -26.27 5.87
N LYS A 456 -3.59 -26.36 5.62
CA LYS A 456 -4.33 -27.60 5.43
C LYS A 456 -5.07 -27.54 4.09
N HIS A 457 -4.78 -28.51 3.22
CA HIS A 457 -5.46 -28.66 1.93
C HIS A 457 -6.99 -28.72 2.08
N GLY A 458 -7.71 -28.09 1.15
CA GLY A 458 -9.16 -27.99 1.17
C GLY A 458 -9.72 -26.90 2.11
N THR A 459 -8.86 -26.06 2.69
CA THR A 459 -9.30 -24.90 3.50
C THR A 459 -9.60 -23.72 2.58
N PRO A 460 -10.87 -23.23 2.53
CA PRO A 460 -11.25 -22.11 1.68
C PRO A 460 -10.52 -20.81 2.03
N VAL A 461 -10.49 -19.88 1.07
CA VAL A 461 -9.99 -18.52 1.28
C VAL A 461 -10.86 -17.81 2.30
N GLU A 462 -10.24 -17.34 3.39
CA GLU A 462 -10.94 -16.54 4.41
C GLU A 462 -11.14 -15.10 3.89
N PRO A 463 -12.40 -14.58 3.86
CA PRO A 463 -12.71 -13.29 3.26
C PRO A 463 -11.99 -12.07 3.87
N GLN A 464 -11.81 -11.99 5.19
CA GLN A 464 -11.15 -10.83 5.82
C GLN A 464 -9.68 -10.76 5.44
N LEU A 465 -8.95 -11.87 5.59
CA LEU A 465 -7.55 -12.01 5.23
C LEU A 465 -7.34 -11.68 3.75
N TYR A 466 -8.17 -12.23 2.87
CA TYR A 466 -8.05 -11.95 1.44
C TYR A 466 -8.34 -10.49 1.10
N THR A 467 -9.34 -9.88 1.75
CA THR A 467 -9.62 -8.45 1.60
C THR A 467 -8.44 -7.60 2.06
N ARG A 468 -7.84 -7.88 3.23
CA ARG A 468 -6.66 -7.16 3.73
C ARG A 468 -5.44 -7.34 2.83
N ALA A 469 -5.22 -8.55 2.33
CA ALA A 469 -4.15 -8.83 1.38
C ALA A 469 -4.34 -8.06 0.06
N MET A 470 -5.57 -7.98 -0.44
CA MET A 470 -5.91 -7.22 -1.65
C MET A 470 -5.74 -5.71 -1.44
N GLN A 471 -6.21 -5.16 -0.31
CA GLN A 471 -5.97 -3.76 0.07
C GLN A 471 -4.47 -3.44 0.13
N MET A 472 -3.64 -4.34 0.69
CA MET A 472 -2.18 -4.19 0.64
C MET A 472 -1.65 -4.26 -0.79
N GLY A 473 -2.16 -5.18 -1.61
CA GLY A 473 -1.81 -5.34 -3.02
C GLY A 473 -1.96 -4.05 -3.83
N GLN A 474 -2.96 -3.20 -3.54
CA GLN A 474 -3.12 -1.89 -4.17
C GLN A 474 -1.85 -1.02 -4.03
N TYR A 475 -1.17 -1.13 -2.90
CA TYR A 475 0.02 -0.35 -2.52
C TYR A 475 1.32 -1.17 -2.56
N LEU A 476 1.32 -2.34 -3.20
CA LEU A 476 2.52 -3.10 -3.54
C LEU A 476 3.02 -2.78 -4.96
N PRO A 477 4.25 -3.16 -5.34
CA PRO A 477 4.77 -2.88 -6.68
C PRO A 477 3.93 -3.52 -7.79
N ILE A 478 3.52 -4.79 -7.61
CA ILE A 478 2.69 -5.56 -8.55
C ILE A 478 1.54 -6.22 -7.77
N ILE A 479 0.33 -6.20 -8.32
CA ILE A 479 -0.85 -6.83 -7.73
C ILE A 479 -1.31 -8.01 -8.58
N ARG A 480 -1.20 -9.21 -8.01
CA ARG A 480 -1.55 -10.46 -8.68
C ARG A 480 -2.25 -11.42 -7.73
N SER A 481 -3.44 -11.89 -8.09
CA SER A 481 -4.02 -13.07 -7.44
C SER A 481 -3.35 -14.33 -7.99
N HIS A 482 -3.05 -15.29 -7.12
CA HIS A 482 -2.55 -16.62 -7.48
C HIS A 482 -2.75 -17.59 -6.34
N SER A 483 -2.84 -18.89 -6.66
CA SER A 483 -2.85 -19.97 -5.67
C SER A 483 -2.54 -21.30 -6.32
N THR A 484 -2.19 -22.26 -5.49
CA THR A 484 -2.00 -23.66 -5.89
C THR A 484 -3.28 -24.32 -6.41
N LYS A 485 -3.14 -25.52 -6.98
CA LYS A 485 -4.23 -26.33 -7.53
C LYS A 485 -5.05 -27.00 -6.44
N ASP A 486 -5.90 -26.19 -5.79
CA ASP A 486 -6.85 -26.61 -4.76
C ASP A 486 -8.25 -26.04 -5.11
N PRO A 487 -9.30 -26.89 -5.18
CA PRO A 487 -10.66 -26.45 -5.53
C PRO A 487 -11.28 -25.48 -4.52
N SER A 488 -10.79 -25.46 -3.26
CA SER A 488 -11.27 -24.55 -2.22
C SER A 488 -10.71 -23.12 -2.35
N LEU A 489 -9.65 -22.92 -3.15
CA LEU A 489 -8.95 -21.64 -3.29
C LEU A 489 -9.49 -20.81 -4.47
N ASN A 490 -10.75 -20.40 -4.39
CA ASN A 490 -11.35 -19.49 -5.37
C ASN A 490 -11.09 -18.03 -4.94
N LYS A 491 -10.57 -17.22 -5.86
CA LYS A 491 -10.08 -15.85 -5.60
C LYS A 491 -10.77 -14.80 -6.47
N GLU A 492 -11.67 -15.24 -7.34
CA GLU A 492 -12.44 -14.41 -8.25
C GLU A 492 -13.35 -13.50 -7.41
N PRO A 493 -13.51 -12.20 -7.74
CA PRO A 493 -14.35 -11.32 -6.93
C PRO A 493 -15.78 -11.84 -6.72
N TRP A 494 -16.35 -12.50 -7.73
CA TRP A 494 -17.70 -13.09 -7.69
C TRP A 494 -17.79 -14.45 -6.98
N ALA A 495 -16.68 -14.96 -6.41
CA ALA A 495 -16.70 -16.14 -5.55
C ALA A 495 -17.11 -15.80 -4.11
N PHE A 496 -17.19 -14.51 -3.75
CA PHE A 496 -17.47 -14.02 -2.41
C PHE A 496 -18.88 -13.40 -2.30
N ASP A 497 -19.30 -13.08 -1.08
CA ASP A 497 -20.51 -12.29 -0.84
C ASP A 497 -20.43 -10.89 -1.47
N GLN A 498 -21.58 -10.23 -1.64
CA GLN A 498 -21.65 -8.93 -2.33
C GLN A 498 -20.79 -7.85 -1.67
N THR A 499 -20.67 -7.85 -0.34
CA THR A 499 -19.89 -6.85 0.40
C THR A 499 -18.40 -7.06 0.14
N THR A 500 -17.92 -8.29 0.25
CA THR A 500 -16.54 -8.66 -0.06
C THR A 500 -16.22 -8.42 -1.54
N GLN A 501 -17.13 -8.80 -2.46
CA GLN A 501 -16.99 -8.52 -3.89
C GLN A 501 -16.81 -7.02 -4.17
N GLN A 502 -17.60 -6.16 -3.53
CA GLN A 502 -17.49 -4.71 -3.68
C GLN A 502 -16.17 -4.16 -3.15
N ARG A 503 -15.67 -4.68 -2.02
CA ARG A 503 -14.36 -4.30 -1.48
C ARG A 503 -13.23 -4.65 -2.44
N LEU A 504 -13.25 -5.87 -3.00
CA LEU A 504 -12.29 -6.31 -4.01
C LEU A 504 -12.36 -5.44 -5.28
N ALA A 505 -13.57 -5.10 -5.73
CA ALA A 505 -13.78 -4.19 -6.86
C ALA A 505 -13.19 -2.79 -6.61
N ASN A 506 -13.36 -2.24 -5.40
CA ASN A 506 -12.82 -0.94 -5.02
C ASN A 506 -11.28 -0.94 -5.03
N VAL A 507 -10.66 -2.00 -4.50
CA VAL A 507 -9.20 -2.19 -4.51
C VAL A 507 -8.67 -2.22 -5.95
N ILE A 508 -9.26 -3.05 -6.81
CA ILE A 508 -8.81 -3.20 -8.20
C ILE A 508 -8.94 -1.86 -8.94
N ASN A 509 -10.08 -1.17 -8.85
CA ASN A 509 -10.23 0.14 -9.49
C ASN A 509 -9.29 1.20 -8.89
N GLY A 510 -9.10 1.20 -7.56
CA GLY A 510 -8.21 2.11 -6.85
C GLY A 510 -6.75 1.96 -7.27
N ARG A 511 -6.32 0.72 -7.57
CA ARG A 511 -5.00 0.45 -8.15
C ARG A 511 -4.81 1.19 -9.47
N TYR A 512 -5.75 1.05 -10.40
CA TYR A 512 -5.66 1.64 -11.74
C TYR A 512 -5.69 3.16 -11.68
N ALA A 513 -6.52 3.70 -10.78
CA ALA A 513 -6.56 5.12 -10.53
C ALA A 513 -5.19 5.66 -10.10
N LEU A 514 -4.40 4.91 -9.31
CA LEU A 514 -3.06 5.32 -8.85
C LEU A 514 -1.92 5.13 -9.86
N VAL A 515 -2.15 4.47 -11.01
CA VAL A 515 -1.06 4.15 -11.95
C VAL A 515 -0.26 5.35 -12.46
N PRO A 516 -0.78 6.55 -12.77
CA PRO A 516 0.07 7.64 -13.23
C PRO A 516 1.08 8.10 -12.16
N TYR A 517 0.73 7.98 -10.86
CA TYR A 517 1.69 8.17 -9.77
C TYR A 517 2.71 7.02 -9.71
N ILE A 518 2.24 5.77 -9.72
CA ILE A 518 3.09 4.58 -9.65
C ILE A 518 4.11 4.55 -10.80
N TYR A 519 3.66 4.88 -12.01
CA TYR A 519 4.48 4.88 -13.21
C TYR A 519 5.52 6.00 -13.20
N THR A 520 5.17 7.16 -12.66
CA THR A 520 6.13 8.24 -12.41
C THR A 520 7.19 7.81 -11.38
N MET A 521 6.78 7.15 -10.30
CA MET A 521 7.72 6.61 -9.32
C MET A 521 8.59 5.49 -9.91
N ALA A 522 8.06 4.68 -10.83
CA ALA A 522 8.83 3.67 -11.54
C ALA A 522 9.89 4.29 -12.46
N ARG A 523 9.59 5.41 -13.14
CA ARG A 523 10.60 6.20 -13.85
C ARG A 523 11.69 6.69 -12.90
N LYS A 524 11.31 7.18 -11.72
CA LYS A 524 12.28 7.58 -10.69
C LYS A 524 13.17 6.41 -10.26
N THR A 525 12.63 5.19 -10.11
CA THR A 525 13.43 3.99 -9.85
C THR A 525 14.49 3.78 -10.92
N TYR A 526 14.11 3.88 -12.21
CA TYR A 526 15.06 3.76 -13.31
C TYR A 526 16.18 4.81 -13.27
N GLU A 527 15.85 6.05 -12.91
CA GLU A 527 16.83 7.15 -12.88
C GLU A 527 17.73 7.14 -11.65
N THR A 528 17.21 6.70 -10.50
CA THR A 528 17.84 6.91 -9.19
C THR A 528 18.17 5.63 -8.43
N GLY A 529 17.59 4.49 -8.81
CA GLY A 529 17.62 3.25 -8.04
C GLY A 529 16.67 3.22 -6.84
N ILE A 530 15.93 4.30 -6.56
CA ILE A 530 15.04 4.37 -5.39
C ILE A 530 13.70 3.71 -5.75
N SER A 531 13.42 2.56 -5.16
CA SER A 531 12.17 1.82 -5.37
C SER A 531 10.92 2.58 -4.92
N LEU A 532 9.79 2.18 -5.52
CA LEU A 532 8.44 2.59 -5.12
C LEU A 532 8.15 2.24 -3.67
N CYS A 533 8.20 0.95 -3.30
CA CYS A 533 8.04 0.50 -1.92
C CYS A 533 9.41 0.46 -1.25
N ARG A 534 9.59 1.21 -0.15
CA ARG A 534 10.91 1.29 0.50
C ARG A 534 10.83 1.56 2.00
N PRO A 535 11.87 1.18 2.76
CA PRO A 535 11.90 1.35 4.20
C PRO A 535 11.93 2.83 4.61
N LEU A 536 11.42 3.13 5.81
CA LEU A 536 11.33 4.50 6.33
C LEU A 536 12.72 5.13 6.59
N TYR A 537 13.72 4.32 6.92
CA TYR A 537 15.08 4.81 7.19
C TYR A 537 15.78 5.43 5.96
N TYR A 538 15.22 5.32 4.75
CA TYR A 538 15.74 6.04 3.59
C TYR A 538 15.54 7.55 3.71
N ASP A 539 14.48 7.97 4.40
CA ASP A 539 14.07 9.35 4.57
C ASP A 539 14.29 9.84 6.02
N SER A 540 14.47 8.92 6.98
CA SER A 540 14.69 9.23 8.39
C SER A 540 15.76 8.34 9.03
N PRO A 541 17.00 8.32 8.51
CA PRO A 541 18.02 7.37 8.96
C PRO A 541 18.54 7.62 10.38
N GLU A 542 18.29 8.80 10.96
CA GLU A 542 18.68 9.12 12.33
C GLU A 542 17.58 8.80 13.37
N ALA A 543 16.36 8.47 12.91
CA ALA A 543 15.27 8.06 13.78
C ALA A 543 15.34 6.55 14.00
N LYS A 544 15.41 6.12 15.26
CA LYS A 544 15.47 4.69 15.62
C LYS A 544 14.20 3.96 15.17
N GLU A 545 13.07 4.63 15.31
CA GLU A 545 11.74 4.13 14.97
C GLU A 545 11.64 3.73 13.49
N ALA A 546 12.36 4.41 12.60
CA ALA A 546 12.40 4.09 11.17
C ALA A 546 12.98 2.70 10.86
N TYR A 547 13.71 2.11 11.81
CA TYR A 547 14.25 0.74 11.74
C TYR A 547 13.42 -0.26 12.55
N GLU A 548 12.70 0.19 13.58
CA GLU A 548 11.88 -0.66 14.45
C GLU A 548 10.51 -0.96 13.85
N TYR A 549 9.90 0.01 13.17
CA TYR A 549 8.61 -0.12 12.48
C TYR A 549 8.80 -0.65 11.06
N ASN A 550 9.24 -1.91 10.99
CA ASN A 550 9.63 -2.57 9.73
C ASN A 550 8.44 -3.17 8.96
N GLU A 551 7.23 -3.09 9.51
CA GLU A 551 5.97 -3.48 8.87
C GLU A 551 5.32 -2.32 8.10
N GLU A 552 5.93 -1.14 8.11
CA GLU A 552 5.51 0.06 7.39
C GLU A 552 6.50 0.43 6.29
N TYR A 553 6.02 1.08 5.23
CA TYR A 553 6.88 1.52 4.14
C TYR A 553 6.39 2.79 3.47
N MET A 554 7.34 3.51 2.87
CA MET A 554 7.02 4.57 1.92
C MET A 554 6.57 3.95 0.60
N PHE A 555 5.46 4.43 0.05
CA PHE A 555 4.96 4.13 -1.28
C PHE A 555 5.15 5.35 -2.20
N GLY A 556 6.28 5.36 -2.88
CA GLY A 556 6.80 6.53 -3.58
C GLY A 556 7.19 7.63 -2.59
N ASP A 557 7.18 8.89 -3.03
CA ASP A 557 7.65 10.02 -2.22
C ASP A 557 6.59 10.58 -1.27
N ASN A 558 5.32 10.32 -1.54
CA ASN A 558 4.20 11.09 -1.00
C ASN A 558 3.29 10.30 -0.05
N MET A 559 3.39 8.97 -0.01
CA MET A 559 2.51 8.12 0.80
C MET A 559 3.33 7.21 1.73
N LEU A 560 2.86 7.04 2.96
CA LEU A 560 3.28 6.00 3.89
C LEU A 560 2.13 5.03 4.09
N ILE A 561 2.43 3.73 4.06
CA ILE A 561 1.46 2.65 4.21
C ILE A 561 1.81 1.86 5.46
N ALA A 562 0.81 1.62 6.32
CA ALA A 562 0.95 0.85 7.55
C ALA A 562 -0.06 -0.32 7.55
N PRO A 563 0.15 -1.38 6.76
CA PRO A 563 -0.85 -2.42 6.49
C PRO A 563 -1.59 -2.97 7.71
N VAL A 564 -2.91 -3.18 7.58
CA VAL A 564 -3.68 -3.98 8.57
C VAL A 564 -3.40 -5.46 8.31
N THR A 565 -2.72 -6.11 9.25
CA THR A 565 -2.28 -7.50 9.13
C THR A 565 -2.84 -8.41 10.23
N ASP A 566 -3.96 -8.02 10.82
CA ASP A 566 -4.69 -8.75 11.84
C ASP A 566 -6.19 -8.71 11.54
N GLU A 567 -6.94 -9.66 12.12
CA GLU A 567 -8.41 -9.72 12.01
C GLU A 567 -9.06 -8.49 12.62
N VAL A 568 -10.23 -8.11 12.11
CA VAL A 568 -11.07 -7.17 12.87
C VAL A 568 -11.61 -7.91 14.09
N ASP A 569 -11.57 -7.25 15.24
CA ASP A 569 -12.20 -7.78 16.44
C ASP A 569 -13.71 -7.93 16.19
N GLN A 570 -14.24 -9.14 16.39
CA GLN A 570 -15.65 -9.45 16.10
C GLN A 570 -16.60 -8.64 16.97
N GLU A 571 -16.14 -8.25 18.16
CA GLU A 571 -16.89 -7.33 18.97
C GLU A 571 -16.84 -5.96 18.28
N SER A 572 -15.78 -5.18 18.40
CA SER A 572 -15.72 -3.79 17.93
C SER A 572 -15.96 -3.57 16.43
N GLY A 573 -15.61 -4.52 15.57
CA GLY A 573 -15.61 -4.37 14.11
C GLY A 573 -14.35 -3.66 13.56
N TYR A 574 -13.33 -3.47 14.40
CA TYR A 574 -12.11 -2.75 14.07
C TYR A 574 -10.87 -3.62 14.25
N ALA A 575 -9.86 -3.40 13.40
CA ALA A 575 -8.50 -3.87 13.62
C ALA A 575 -7.62 -2.68 14.05
N THR A 576 -6.73 -2.90 15.02
CA THR A 576 -5.87 -1.85 15.56
C THR A 576 -4.46 -1.97 15.02
N VAL A 577 -3.92 -0.87 14.49
CA VAL A 577 -2.56 -0.76 13.95
C VAL A 577 -1.77 0.21 14.81
N LYS A 578 -0.59 -0.25 15.26
CA LYS A 578 0.43 0.61 15.87
C LYS A 578 1.39 1.04 14.78
N LEU A 579 1.66 2.34 14.70
CA LEU A 579 2.54 2.86 13.68
C LEU A 579 3.41 4.02 14.13
N TRP A 580 4.43 4.36 13.35
CA TRP A 580 5.24 5.56 13.52
C TRP A 580 5.23 6.44 12.28
N LEU A 581 4.84 7.70 12.45
CA LEU A 581 4.90 8.67 11.36
C LEU A 581 6.23 9.45 11.44
N PRO A 582 7.04 9.50 10.36
CA PRO A 582 8.22 10.33 10.29
C PRO A 582 7.91 11.82 10.47
N ALA A 583 8.87 12.62 10.90
CA ALA A 583 8.68 14.07 11.10
C ALA A 583 8.05 14.76 9.87
N GLY A 584 7.05 15.60 10.11
CA GLY A 584 6.24 16.26 9.07
C GLY A 584 4.76 16.23 9.41
N GLU A 585 3.92 16.63 8.46
CA GLU A 585 2.47 16.55 8.56
C GLU A 585 1.93 15.53 7.56
N TRP A 586 0.99 14.71 8.03
CA TRP A 586 0.47 13.56 7.30
C TRP A 586 -1.05 13.53 7.40
N LEU A 587 -1.72 13.60 6.27
CA LEU A 587 -3.15 13.37 6.19
C LEU A 587 -3.40 11.87 6.18
N GLU A 588 -4.06 11.33 7.20
CA GLU A 588 -4.61 9.97 7.12
C GLU A 588 -5.80 9.99 6.16
N TYR A 589 -5.61 9.45 4.95
CA TYR A 589 -6.53 9.63 3.84
C TYR A 589 -7.94 9.08 4.12
N GLU A 590 -8.03 8.02 4.94
CA GLU A 590 -9.31 7.41 5.27
C GLU A 590 -10.16 8.29 6.16
N THR A 591 -9.65 8.72 7.31
CA THR A 591 -10.40 9.58 8.22
C THR A 591 -10.44 11.03 7.79
N GLY A 592 -9.48 11.44 6.94
CA GLY A 592 -9.23 12.84 6.61
C GLY A 592 -8.53 13.60 7.73
N GLU A 593 -8.04 12.96 8.79
CA GLU A 593 -7.37 13.65 9.90
C GLU A 593 -5.92 14.06 9.54
N MET A 594 -5.53 15.29 9.89
CA MET A 594 -4.13 15.73 9.80
C MET A 594 -3.38 15.32 11.07
N LEU A 595 -2.31 14.55 10.91
CA LEU A 595 -1.47 14.03 11.97
C LEU A 595 -0.07 14.65 11.91
N HIS A 596 0.50 14.93 13.08
CA HIS A 596 1.87 15.40 13.21
C HIS A 596 2.82 14.23 13.46
N GLY A 597 3.82 14.08 12.59
CA GLY A 597 4.82 13.04 12.69
C GLY A 597 5.92 13.32 13.72
N GLY A 598 6.93 12.45 13.73
CA GLY A 598 7.95 12.38 14.78
C GLY A 598 7.47 11.63 16.03
N LYS A 599 6.37 10.89 15.94
CA LYS A 599 5.78 10.15 17.06
C LYS A 599 5.00 8.92 16.59
N THR A 600 4.68 8.07 17.57
CA THR A 600 3.91 6.85 17.37
C THR A 600 2.42 7.08 17.57
N TYR A 601 1.62 6.25 16.92
CA TYR A 601 0.17 6.27 16.98
C TYR A 601 -0.38 4.85 17.15
N GLU A 602 -1.57 4.77 17.72
CA GLU A 602 -2.43 3.59 17.68
C GLU A 602 -3.74 4.01 17.00
N ARG A 603 -4.11 3.33 15.92
CA ARG A 603 -5.23 3.68 15.03
C ARG A 603 -6.08 2.46 14.77
N SER A 604 -7.37 2.66 14.56
CA SER A 604 -8.33 1.57 14.37
C SER A 604 -9.04 1.71 13.03
N PHE A 605 -9.18 0.59 12.31
CA PHE A 605 -9.74 0.57 10.95
C PHE A 605 -10.79 -0.53 10.80
N THR A 606 -11.93 -0.17 10.21
CA THR A 606 -12.93 -1.15 9.75
C THR A 606 -12.43 -1.92 8.53
N MET A 607 -13.18 -2.93 8.05
CA MET A 607 -12.80 -3.63 6.82
C MET A 607 -12.84 -2.78 5.55
N ASP A 608 -13.55 -1.65 5.56
CA ASP A 608 -13.66 -0.74 4.42
C ASP A 608 -12.58 0.35 4.43
N GLU A 609 -11.77 0.39 5.48
CA GLU A 609 -10.72 1.41 5.69
C GLU A 609 -9.34 0.77 5.62
N TYR A 610 -8.40 1.48 4.99
CA TYR A 610 -7.00 1.07 4.90
C TYR A 610 -6.03 2.21 5.24
N PRO A 611 -5.07 2.00 6.17
CA PRO A 611 -4.14 3.02 6.66
C PRO A 611 -3.18 3.53 5.57
N VAL A 612 -3.54 4.68 5.00
CA VAL A 612 -2.74 5.42 4.01
C VAL A 612 -2.53 6.83 4.52
N TYR A 613 -1.27 7.23 4.66
CA TYR A 613 -0.88 8.54 5.16
C TYR A 613 -0.23 9.33 4.03
N VAL A 614 -0.89 10.38 3.57
CA VAL A 614 -0.43 11.25 2.48
C VAL A 614 0.30 12.44 3.08
N LYS A 615 1.54 12.72 2.64
CA LYS A 615 2.26 13.92 3.09
C LYS A 615 1.44 15.18 2.78
N ALA A 616 1.31 16.06 3.75
CA ALA A 616 0.62 17.34 3.61
C ALA A 616 1.10 18.10 2.36
N GLY A 617 0.16 18.64 1.60
CA GLY A 617 0.43 19.42 0.40
C GLY A 617 0.87 18.62 -0.84
N SER A 618 0.76 17.29 -0.83
CA SER A 618 1.07 16.46 -1.99
C SER A 618 0.17 16.75 -3.19
N ILE A 619 0.73 16.59 -4.39
CA ILE A 619 -0.03 16.50 -5.64
C ILE A 619 0.08 15.07 -6.14
N LEU A 620 -1.06 14.41 -6.32
CA LEU A 620 -1.10 13.03 -6.82
C LEU A 620 -1.95 12.98 -8.10
N PRO A 621 -1.40 12.54 -9.23
CA PRO A 621 -2.18 12.28 -10.44
C PRO A 621 -2.93 10.96 -10.31
N TYR A 622 -4.17 10.93 -10.79
CA TYR A 622 -5.00 9.74 -10.85
C TYR A 622 -5.58 9.56 -12.26
N TYR A 623 -5.78 8.31 -12.68
CA TYR A 623 -6.67 8.01 -13.79
C TYR A 623 -8.13 7.91 -13.33
N GLY A 624 -9.05 8.06 -14.26
CA GLY A 624 -10.44 7.66 -14.08
C GLY A 624 -10.61 6.14 -14.15
N LYS A 625 -11.86 5.68 -14.30
CA LYS A 625 -12.15 4.26 -14.51
C LYS A 625 -11.61 3.80 -15.87
N LEU A 626 -10.92 2.66 -15.88
CA LEU A 626 -10.28 2.08 -17.06
C LEU A 626 -10.69 0.62 -17.24
N LYS A 627 -10.46 0.07 -18.43
CA LYS A 627 -10.58 -1.38 -18.71
C LYS A 627 -9.25 -2.11 -18.63
N ASN A 628 -8.15 -1.42 -18.92
CA ASN A 628 -6.76 -1.85 -18.84
C ASN A 628 -5.87 -0.59 -18.91
N LEU A 629 -4.54 -0.75 -18.88
CA LEU A 629 -3.57 0.35 -18.95
C LEU A 629 -2.99 0.60 -20.34
N SER A 630 -3.58 0.03 -21.39
CA SER A 630 -3.18 0.27 -22.79
C SER A 630 -3.62 1.67 -23.28
N GLY A 631 -2.86 2.26 -24.21
CA GLY A 631 -3.15 3.58 -24.82
C GLY A 631 -2.52 4.77 -24.08
N THR A 632 -2.58 5.98 -24.64
CA THR A 632 -1.85 7.17 -24.14
C THR A 632 -2.76 8.35 -23.79
N GLU A 633 -4.07 8.18 -23.94
CA GLU A 633 -5.06 9.27 -23.90
C GLU A 633 -5.89 9.30 -22.60
N GLN A 634 -5.53 8.51 -21.59
CA GLN A 634 -6.31 8.40 -20.35
C GLN A 634 -6.46 9.78 -19.70
N ALA A 635 -7.69 10.08 -19.28
CA ALA A 635 -7.98 11.28 -18.53
C ALA A 635 -7.22 11.29 -17.20
N VAL A 636 -6.70 12.45 -16.80
CA VAL A 636 -5.91 12.61 -15.58
C VAL A 636 -6.61 13.57 -14.62
N THR A 637 -6.87 13.10 -13.41
CA THR A 637 -7.29 13.94 -12.28
C THR A 637 -6.07 14.32 -11.46
N VAL A 638 -5.81 15.61 -11.31
CA VAL A 638 -4.76 16.15 -10.44
C VAL A 638 -5.34 16.40 -9.07
N ARG A 639 -5.04 15.53 -8.09
CA ARG A 639 -5.50 15.70 -6.70
C ARG A 639 -4.52 16.55 -5.91
N VAL A 640 -5.00 17.65 -5.33
CA VAL A 640 -4.19 18.59 -4.54
C VAL A 640 -4.59 18.52 -3.07
N PHE A 641 -3.74 17.92 -2.25
CA PHE A 641 -3.98 17.71 -0.82
C PHE A 641 -3.75 18.99 0.00
N PRO A 642 -4.44 19.15 1.15
CA PRO A 642 -4.28 20.32 2.02
C PRO A 642 -2.98 20.26 2.84
N GLY A 643 -2.65 21.37 3.50
CA GLY A 643 -1.64 21.44 4.57
C GLY A 643 -0.34 22.16 4.22
N GLN A 644 -0.09 22.54 2.96
CA GLN A 644 1.06 23.38 2.59
C GLN A 644 0.64 24.49 1.63
N ASP A 645 1.43 25.58 1.61
CA ASP A 645 1.16 26.75 0.76
C ASP A 645 1.60 26.56 -0.69
N LYS A 646 2.45 25.58 -0.97
CA LYS A 646 2.89 25.25 -2.33
C LYS A 646 3.26 23.78 -2.43
N GLY A 647 3.12 23.24 -3.63
CA GLY A 647 3.55 21.88 -3.95
C GLY A 647 3.85 21.72 -5.43
N GLU A 648 4.62 20.68 -5.75
CA GLU A 648 5.01 20.34 -7.12
C GLU A 648 5.06 18.83 -7.33
N PHE A 649 4.80 18.40 -8.56
CA PHE A 649 4.93 17.02 -9.01
C PHE A 649 5.27 16.99 -10.50
N GLN A 650 6.09 16.04 -10.94
CA GLN A 650 6.49 15.89 -12.34
C GLN A 650 5.83 14.64 -12.91
N LEU A 651 4.70 14.79 -13.62
CA LEU A 651 4.00 13.65 -14.21
C LEU A 651 4.79 13.12 -15.40
N TYR A 652 5.32 11.90 -15.28
CA TYR A 652 6.03 11.21 -16.35
C TYR A 652 5.08 10.42 -17.24
N GLU A 653 5.32 10.47 -18.55
CA GLU A 653 4.55 9.76 -19.57
C GLU A 653 5.46 9.27 -20.69
N ASP A 654 5.18 8.09 -21.22
CA ASP A 654 5.78 7.56 -22.44
C ASP A 654 4.73 6.72 -23.20
N ASN A 655 5.15 6.00 -24.25
CA ASN A 655 4.25 5.14 -25.03
C ASN A 655 3.63 3.99 -24.20
N GLY A 656 4.30 3.57 -23.13
CA GLY A 656 3.85 2.57 -22.16
C GLY A 656 4.48 1.20 -22.30
N GLU A 657 4.99 0.83 -23.49
CA GLU A 657 5.44 -0.55 -23.77
C GLU A 657 6.71 -0.65 -24.63
N ASP A 658 7.07 0.39 -25.40
CA ASP A 658 8.22 0.36 -26.34
C ASP A 658 9.61 0.47 -25.67
N LYS A 659 10.68 0.08 -26.35
CA LYS A 659 12.04 0.16 -25.77
C LYS A 659 12.62 1.60 -25.70
N ASN A 660 11.95 2.59 -26.28
CA ASN A 660 12.52 3.93 -26.50
C ASN A 660 12.42 4.87 -25.28
N TYR A 661 11.77 4.44 -24.19
CA TYR A 661 11.51 5.22 -22.97
C TYR A 661 12.72 5.90 -22.32
N VAL A 662 13.92 5.44 -22.63
CA VAL A 662 15.16 6.06 -22.16
C VAL A 662 15.25 7.51 -22.67
N THR A 663 14.85 7.75 -23.92
CA THR A 663 14.96 9.05 -24.62
C THR A 663 13.64 9.61 -25.13
N GLU A 664 12.64 8.76 -25.38
CA GLU A 664 11.31 9.12 -25.87
C GLU A 664 10.30 9.07 -24.73
N TYR A 665 10.13 10.21 -24.07
CA TYR A 665 9.15 10.40 -23.01
C TYR A 665 8.78 11.88 -22.91
N ALA A 666 7.74 12.17 -22.13
CA ALA A 666 7.35 13.52 -21.80
C ALA A 666 7.07 13.68 -20.31
N VAL A 667 7.24 14.91 -19.83
CA VAL A 667 7.00 15.29 -18.43
C VAL A 667 6.08 16.50 -18.39
N THR A 668 5.02 16.42 -17.59
CA THR A 668 4.09 17.52 -17.34
C THR A 668 4.28 18.02 -15.91
N PRO A 669 4.82 19.24 -15.72
CA PRO A 669 4.92 19.84 -14.39
C PRO A 669 3.54 20.16 -13.83
N LEU A 670 3.22 19.64 -12.65
CA LEU A 670 2.03 19.98 -11.89
C LEU A 670 2.46 20.78 -10.67
N SER A 671 1.78 21.88 -10.37
CA SER A 671 2.10 22.67 -9.18
C SER A 671 0.87 23.38 -8.63
N TYR A 672 0.97 23.87 -7.40
CA TYR A 672 0.02 24.83 -6.88
C TYR A 672 0.68 25.84 -5.94
N VAL A 673 0.00 26.97 -5.75
CA VAL A 673 0.32 27.98 -4.74
C VAL A 673 -0.98 28.42 -4.04
N ARG A 674 -0.95 28.54 -2.72
CA ARG A 674 -2.01 29.10 -1.88
C ARG A 674 -1.56 30.44 -1.35
N GLN A 675 -2.35 31.48 -1.59
CA GLN A 675 -2.07 32.82 -1.10
C GLN A 675 -3.36 33.63 -1.03
N ASP A 676 -3.55 34.38 0.06
CA ASP A 676 -4.65 35.36 0.22
C ASP A 676 -6.05 34.77 -0.08
N GLY A 677 -6.33 33.55 0.41
CA GLY A 677 -7.60 32.85 0.19
C GLY A 677 -7.77 32.25 -1.22
N LYS A 678 -6.75 32.33 -2.07
CA LYS A 678 -6.75 31.77 -3.42
C LYS A 678 -5.82 30.56 -3.51
N LEU A 679 -6.29 29.51 -4.17
CA LEU A 679 -5.50 28.37 -4.60
C LEU A 679 -5.33 28.46 -6.12
N LYS A 680 -4.10 28.65 -6.58
CA LYS A 680 -3.76 28.56 -8.00
C LYS A 680 -3.16 27.18 -8.27
N VAL A 681 -3.82 26.37 -9.08
CA VAL A 681 -3.29 25.08 -9.57
C VAL A 681 -2.83 25.27 -11.01
N THR A 682 -1.68 24.69 -11.35
CA THR A 682 -1.06 24.81 -12.66
C THR A 682 -0.77 23.42 -13.22
N ILE A 683 -1.36 23.14 -14.38
CA ILE A 683 -0.97 22.04 -15.26
C ILE A 683 -0.05 22.65 -16.31
N GLY A 684 1.26 22.50 -16.13
CA GLY A 684 2.27 23.15 -16.95
C GLY A 684 2.33 22.61 -18.39
N SER A 685 3.04 23.34 -19.25
CA SER A 685 3.35 22.86 -20.60
C SER A 685 4.17 21.56 -20.54
N ARG A 686 3.67 20.50 -21.17
CA ARG A 686 4.36 19.21 -21.28
C ARG A 686 5.65 19.36 -22.10
N LYS A 687 6.73 18.75 -21.61
CA LYS A 687 8.07 18.79 -22.21
C LYS A 687 8.50 17.39 -22.64
N GLY A 688 9.12 17.27 -23.81
CA GLY A 688 9.50 15.99 -24.39
C GLY A 688 8.46 15.46 -25.38
N GLN A 689 8.73 14.29 -25.93
CA GLN A 689 7.93 13.66 -26.97
C GLN A 689 8.11 12.15 -26.95
N TYR A 690 7.06 11.43 -27.32
CA TYR A 690 7.08 9.99 -27.50
C TYR A 690 6.04 9.58 -28.55
N LYS A 691 6.16 8.36 -29.05
CA LYS A 691 5.24 7.81 -30.05
C LYS A 691 3.79 7.77 -29.53
N ASP A 692 2.84 8.20 -30.36
CA ASP A 692 1.40 8.26 -30.04
C ASP A 692 1.06 9.20 -28.86
N MET A 693 1.90 10.20 -28.58
CA MET A 693 1.64 11.23 -27.56
C MET A 693 0.46 12.14 -27.99
N PRO A 694 -0.63 12.24 -27.20
CA PRO A 694 -1.81 12.99 -27.62
C PRO A 694 -1.59 14.50 -27.47
N ALA A 695 -1.92 15.31 -28.49
CA ALA A 695 -1.72 16.77 -28.42
C ALA A 695 -2.59 17.46 -27.35
N GLN A 696 -3.75 16.87 -27.04
CA GLN A 696 -4.67 17.33 -26.00
C GLN A 696 -5.03 16.17 -25.07
N ARG A 697 -5.40 16.49 -23.82
CA ARG A 697 -5.86 15.49 -22.85
C ARG A 697 -6.98 16.04 -21.99
N ARG A 698 -7.91 15.17 -21.61
CA ARG A 698 -8.90 15.51 -20.59
C ARG A 698 -8.26 15.57 -19.21
N TYR A 699 -8.37 16.73 -18.55
CA TYR A 699 -7.91 16.90 -17.17
C TYR A 699 -9.06 17.29 -16.24
N SER A 700 -8.93 16.88 -14.99
CA SER A 700 -9.70 17.41 -13.87
C SER A 700 -8.78 17.78 -12.72
N VAL A 701 -9.21 18.67 -11.83
CA VAL A 701 -8.56 18.95 -10.55
C VAL A 701 -9.48 18.49 -9.43
N ALA A 702 -8.95 17.80 -8.42
CA ALA A 702 -9.71 17.47 -7.23
C ALA A 702 -9.05 17.98 -5.95
N LEU A 703 -9.88 18.39 -4.99
CA LEU A 703 -9.45 18.97 -3.71
C LEU A 703 -9.97 18.10 -2.56
N PRO A 704 -9.29 16.99 -2.21
CA PRO A 704 -9.71 16.14 -1.10
C PRO A 704 -9.58 16.87 0.25
N CYS A 705 -10.49 16.53 1.18
CA CYS A 705 -10.52 17.04 2.56
C CYS A 705 -10.48 18.57 2.64
N GLN A 706 -11.22 19.23 1.74
CA GLN A 706 -11.29 20.68 1.65
C GLN A 706 -12.74 21.12 1.42
N LYS A 707 -13.12 22.27 1.99
CA LYS A 707 -14.38 22.95 1.73
C LYS A 707 -14.59 23.18 0.24
N ALA A 708 -15.85 23.22 -0.18
CA ALA A 708 -16.22 23.59 -1.55
C ALA A 708 -15.72 25.01 -1.87
N PRO A 709 -15.16 25.24 -3.07
CA PRO A 709 -14.67 26.56 -3.46
C PRO A 709 -15.82 27.56 -3.64
N LEU A 710 -15.52 28.85 -3.45
CA LEU A 710 -16.45 29.95 -3.69
C LEU A 710 -16.62 30.23 -5.18
N SER A 711 -15.51 30.18 -5.92
CA SER A 711 -15.49 30.36 -7.37
C SER A 711 -14.29 29.63 -7.97
N VAL A 712 -14.43 29.21 -9.23
CA VAL A 712 -13.36 28.56 -9.99
C VAL A 712 -13.30 29.21 -11.36
N THR A 713 -12.12 29.66 -11.75
CA THR A 713 -11.88 30.19 -13.09
C THR A 713 -10.67 29.55 -13.74
N SER A 714 -10.69 29.46 -15.06
CA SER A 714 -9.56 29.05 -15.88
C SER A 714 -9.55 29.91 -17.14
N GLN A 715 -8.41 30.52 -17.44
CA GLN A 715 -8.24 31.41 -18.62
C GLN A 715 -9.33 32.51 -18.70
N GLY A 716 -9.71 33.07 -17.54
CA GLY A 716 -10.74 34.12 -17.44
C GLY A 716 -12.19 33.64 -17.61
N LYS A 717 -12.45 32.33 -17.71
CA LYS A 717 -13.80 31.75 -17.76
C LYS A 717 -14.16 31.08 -16.45
N GLN A 718 -15.38 31.28 -15.97
CA GLN A 718 -15.93 30.53 -14.84
C GLN A 718 -16.10 29.05 -15.21
N LEU A 719 -15.68 28.16 -14.31
CA LEU A 719 -15.89 26.72 -14.43
C LEU A 719 -16.85 26.22 -13.36
N PRO A 720 -17.73 25.25 -13.69
CA PRO A 720 -18.50 24.54 -12.68
C PRO A 720 -17.60 23.58 -11.90
N PHE A 721 -18.04 23.23 -10.70
CA PHE A 721 -17.45 22.16 -9.90
C PHE A 721 -18.57 21.30 -9.29
N THR A 722 -18.23 20.07 -8.90
CA THR A 722 -19.08 19.22 -8.07
C THR A 722 -18.44 19.03 -6.71
N TYR A 723 -19.27 18.80 -5.68
CA TYR A 723 -18.79 18.52 -4.33
C TYR A 723 -19.34 17.18 -3.84
N ASP A 724 -18.44 16.27 -3.48
CA ASP A 724 -18.78 15.02 -2.79
C ASP A 724 -18.68 15.27 -1.28
N GLY A 725 -19.81 15.48 -0.63
CA GLY A 725 -19.87 15.71 0.81
C GLY A 725 -19.50 14.49 1.66
N MET A 726 -19.56 13.26 1.13
CA MET A 726 -19.12 12.07 1.86
C MET A 726 -17.60 12.01 1.94
N ASN A 727 -16.92 12.29 0.82
CA ASN A 727 -15.46 12.29 0.75
C ASN A 727 -14.82 13.66 1.03
N LEU A 728 -15.63 14.71 1.22
CA LEU A 728 -15.20 16.10 1.37
C LEU A 728 -14.27 16.52 0.23
N GLU A 729 -14.66 16.20 -1.01
CA GLU A 729 -13.83 16.38 -2.20
C GLU A 729 -14.55 17.21 -3.27
N THR A 730 -13.92 18.29 -3.71
CA THR A 730 -14.34 19.03 -4.91
C THR A 730 -13.75 18.37 -6.15
N THR A 731 -14.52 18.28 -7.23
CA THR A 731 -14.00 17.95 -8.58
C THR A 731 -14.30 19.08 -9.57
N ILE A 732 -13.27 19.53 -10.29
CA ILE A 732 -13.33 20.56 -11.33
C ILE A 732 -12.92 19.91 -12.64
N ASP A 733 -13.84 19.80 -13.59
CA ASP A 733 -13.56 19.26 -14.93
C ASP A 733 -13.07 20.38 -15.86
N LEU A 734 -11.86 20.21 -16.41
CA LEU A 734 -11.26 21.19 -17.32
C LEU A 734 -11.55 20.86 -18.79
N GLY A 735 -12.15 19.70 -19.08
CA GLY A 735 -12.27 19.18 -20.44
C GLY A 735 -10.90 18.94 -21.08
N MET A 736 -10.83 19.09 -22.41
CA MET A 736 -9.60 18.91 -23.17
C MET A 736 -8.66 20.11 -22.99
N VAL A 737 -7.47 19.87 -22.42
CA VAL A 737 -6.40 20.85 -22.29
C VAL A 737 -5.35 20.62 -23.37
N ASN A 738 -4.85 21.69 -23.99
CA ASN A 738 -3.70 21.62 -24.89
C ASN A 738 -2.42 21.37 -24.09
N CYS A 739 -1.82 20.19 -24.24
CA CYS A 739 -0.67 19.78 -23.45
C CYS A 739 0.58 20.61 -23.75
N ALA A 740 0.70 21.26 -24.92
CA ALA A 740 1.85 22.08 -25.26
C ALA A 740 1.88 23.42 -24.51
N THR A 741 0.70 23.96 -24.13
CA THR A 741 0.58 25.23 -23.42
C THR A 741 0.25 25.04 -21.94
N GLY A 742 -0.41 23.93 -21.58
CA GLY A 742 -0.94 23.73 -20.24
C GLY A 742 -2.13 24.66 -19.93
N THR A 743 -2.48 24.77 -18.64
CA THR A 743 -3.50 25.70 -18.15
C THR A 743 -3.32 26.02 -16.67
N ASP A 744 -3.71 27.24 -16.29
CA ASP A 744 -3.83 27.68 -14.90
C ASP A 744 -5.30 27.64 -14.46
N ILE A 745 -5.53 27.24 -13.22
CA ILE A 745 -6.83 27.20 -12.56
C ILE A 745 -6.72 28.07 -11.31
N GLU A 746 -7.55 29.11 -11.23
CA GLU A 746 -7.65 29.99 -10.08
C GLU A 746 -8.91 29.64 -9.29
N ILE A 747 -8.72 29.26 -8.02
CA ILE A 747 -9.77 28.75 -7.15
C ILE A 747 -9.85 29.67 -5.94
N GLU A 748 -11.00 30.33 -5.75
CA GLU A 748 -11.26 31.10 -4.54
C GLU A 748 -11.78 30.17 -3.47
N MET A 749 -11.05 30.06 -2.36
CA MET A 749 -11.38 29.16 -1.26
C MET A 749 -12.02 29.95 -0.12
N PRO A 750 -12.99 29.39 0.61
CA PRO A 750 -13.45 29.97 1.86
C PRO A 750 -12.33 30.02 2.90
N GLN A 751 -12.47 30.85 3.93
CA GLN A 751 -11.54 30.83 5.06
C GLN A 751 -11.56 29.45 5.74
N GLU A 752 -10.40 29.05 6.26
CA GLU A 752 -10.20 27.76 6.92
C GLU A 752 -10.70 26.59 6.05
N SER A 753 -10.24 26.56 4.80
CA SER A 753 -10.77 25.63 3.81
C SER A 753 -10.39 24.17 4.03
N ALA A 754 -9.40 23.87 4.87
CA ALA A 754 -9.00 22.49 5.15
C ALA A 754 -9.98 21.83 6.13
N LEU A 755 -10.48 20.64 5.78
CA LEU A 755 -11.39 19.85 6.61
C LEU A 755 -10.64 18.59 7.08
N THR A 756 -9.71 18.80 8.02
CA THR A 756 -8.72 17.78 8.40
C THR A 756 -8.83 17.30 9.85
N ASP A 757 -10.04 17.32 10.40
CA ASP A 757 -10.39 16.99 11.80
C ASP A 757 -11.07 15.62 11.95
N GLY A 758 -10.96 14.75 10.93
CA GLY A 758 -11.54 13.40 10.97
C GLY A 758 -13.00 13.31 10.53
N LEU A 759 -13.61 14.42 10.05
CA LEU A 759 -15.02 14.48 9.64
C LEU A 759 -15.41 13.40 8.63
N LYS A 760 -14.52 13.06 7.69
CA LYS A 760 -14.79 12.05 6.67
C LYS A 760 -15.10 10.68 7.30
N ALA A 761 -14.33 10.25 8.32
CA ALA A 761 -14.66 9.05 9.06
C ALA A 761 -15.95 9.18 9.86
N GLN A 762 -16.17 10.31 10.54
CA GLN A 762 -17.39 10.54 11.31
C GLN A 762 -18.66 10.40 10.44
N PHE A 763 -18.65 10.93 9.22
CA PHE A 763 -19.73 10.75 8.25
C PHE A 763 -19.97 9.29 7.91
N ARG A 764 -18.91 8.55 7.58
CA ARG A 764 -19.02 7.12 7.26
C ARG A 764 -19.53 6.31 8.44
N HIS A 765 -19.01 6.52 9.64
CA HIS A 765 -19.43 5.78 10.82
C HIS A 765 -20.89 6.04 11.19
N ILE A 766 -21.40 7.28 11.01
CA ILE A 766 -22.83 7.57 11.14
C ILE A 766 -23.66 6.78 10.13
N GLN A 767 -23.22 6.71 8.86
CA GLN A 767 -23.91 5.89 7.85
C GLN A 767 -23.92 4.40 8.23
N THR A 768 -22.82 3.89 8.78
CA THR A 768 -22.74 2.51 9.28
C THR A 768 -23.75 2.27 10.42
N VAL A 769 -23.84 3.18 11.39
CA VAL A 769 -24.84 3.10 12.48
C VAL A 769 -26.26 3.12 11.92
N VAL A 770 -26.55 4.02 10.98
CA VAL A 770 -27.87 4.12 10.35
C VAL A 770 -28.23 2.83 9.62
N HIS A 771 -27.28 2.25 8.88
CA HIS A 771 -27.48 1.00 8.17
C HIS A 771 -27.78 -0.15 9.14
N ASP A 772 -26.96 -0.33 10.19
CA ASP A 772 -27.20 -1.34 11.23
C ASP A 772 -28.59 -1.17 11.86
N PHE A 773 -28.95 0.06 12.21
CA PHE A 773 -30.20 0.33 12.89
C PHE A 773 -31.43 0.01 12.01
N LYS A 774 -31.38 0.37 10.72
CA LYS A 774 -32.45 0.03 9.75
C LYS A 774 -32.63 -1.48 9.54
N GLN A 775 -31.59 -2.29 9.75
CA GLN A 775 -31.69 -3.75 9.62
C GLN A 775 -32.36 -4.42 10.83
N HIS A 776 -32.36 -3.75 11.98
CA HIS A 776 -32.86 -4.33 13.24
C HIS A 776 -34.17 -3.70 13.73
N GLU A 777 -34.51 -2.48 13.31
CA GLU A 777 -35.69 -1.75 13.79
C GLU A 777 -36.62 -1.30 12.64
N ALA A 778 -37.71 -2.05 12.44
CA ALA A 778 -38.66 -1.79 11.35
C ALA A 778 -39.55 -0.54 11.57
N GLY A 779 -39.70 -0.08 12.82
CA GLY A 779 -40.54 1.06 13.20
C GLY A 779 -39.79 2.41 13.29
N MET A 780 -38.57 2.48 12.75
CA MET A 780 -37.69 3.62 12.96
C MET A 780 -38.28 4.92 12.38
N VAL A 781 -38.39 5.93 13.25
CA VAL A 781 -38.62 7.34 12.88
C VAL A 781 -37.41 8.14 13.35
N TYR A 782 -36.83 8.93 12.45
CA TYR A 782 -35.69 9.76 12.81
C TYR A 782 -36.09 10.90 13.76
N THR A 783 -35.34 11.02 14.84
CA THR A 783 -35.24 12.30 15.56
C THR A 783 -34.58 13.35 14.67
N GLU A 784 -34.88 14.62 14.90
CA GLU A 784 -34.34 15.72 14.11
C GLU A 784 -32.81 15.70 14.08
N ASP A 785 -32.17 15.49 15.24
CA ASP A 785 -30.72 15.49 15.35
C ASP A 785 -30.06 14.32 14.61
N PHE A 786 -30.57 13.10 14.80
CA PHE A 786 -30.00 11.92 14.14
C PHE A 786 -30.23 11.95 12.63
N GLY A 787 -31.42 12.35 12.19
CA GLY A 787 -31.71 12.58 10.78
C GLY A 787 -30.85 13.71 10.20
N PHE A 788 -30.48 14.72 11.00
CA PHE A 788 -29.53 15.73 10.55
C PHE A 788 -28.15 15.14 10.31
N LEU A 789 -27.60 14.38 11.27
CA LEU A 789 -26.28 13.75 11.16
C LEU A 789 -26.19 12.82 9.94
N GLU A 790 -27.21 11.99 9.71
CA GLU A 790 -27.29 11.09 8.56
C GLU A 790 -27.28 11.85 7.23
N ALA A 791 -28.09 12.90 7.10
CA ALA A 791 -28.21 13.62 5.83
C ALA A 791 -27.13 14.69 5.62
N ALA A 792 -26.26 14.98 6.60
CA ALA A 792 -25.27 16.05 6.50
C ALA A 792 -24.32 15.93 5.29
N PRO A 793 -23.73 14.76 4.96
CA PRO A 793 -22.89 14.61 3.78
C PRO A 793 -23.67 14.89 2.49
N LEU A 794 -24.92 14.45 2.41
CA LEU A 794 -25.77 14.68 1.25
C LEU A 794 -26.20 16.15 1.12
N ARG A 795 -26.47 16.82 2.25
CA ARG A 795 -26.72 18.27 2.29
C ARG A 795 -25.52 19.04 1.76
N LEU A 796 -24.30 18.64 2.10
CA LEU A 796 -23.09 19.25 1.55
C LEU A 796 -22.97 19.05 0.03
N SER A 797 -23.31 17.87 -0.47
CA SER A 797 -23.31 17.61 -1.92
C SER A 797 -24.35 18.44 -2.68
N TYR A 798 -25.54 18.64 -2.08
CA TYR A 798 -26.64 19.39 -2.71
C TYR A 798 -26.51 20.90 -2.55
N HIS A 799 -26.00 21.35 -1.41
CA HIS A 799 -25.94 22.74 -0.99
C HIS A 799 -24.55 23.11 -0.46
N PRO A 800 -23.49 23.03 -1.29
CA PRO A 800 -22.13 23.42 -0.88
C PRO A 800 -22.03 24.88 -0.44
N GLU A 801 -22.95 25.76 -0.89
CA GLU A 801 -23.06 27.14 -0.43
C GLU A 801 -23.47 27.27 1.05
N LYS A 802 -24.08 26.22 1.63
CA LYS A 802 -24.47 26.14 3.06
C LYS A 802 -23.50 25.29 3.88
N GLN A 803 -22.28 25.09 3.38
CA GLN A 803 -21.32 24.20 4.02
C GLN A 803 -20.95 24.61 5.45
N ASP A 804 -20.75 25.90 5.73
CA ASP A 804 -20.35 26.33 7.09
C ASP A 804 -21.45 26.07 8.11
N GLU A 805 -22.71 26.36 7.76
CA GLU A 805 -23.90 26.04 8.58
C GLU A 805 -24.02 24.52 8.80
N THR A 806 -23.90 23.73 7.73
CA THR A 806 -24.04 22.28 7.78
C THR A 806 -22.94 21.63 8.62
N LEU A 807 -21.67 22.04 8.41
CA LEU A 807 -20.53 21.54 9.16
C LEU A 807 -20.57 21.95 10.63
N SER A 808 -20.93 23.22 10.92
CA SER A 808 -21.06 23.70 12.30
C SER A 808 -22.17 22.93 13.04
N THR A 809 -23.31 22.74 12.39
CA THR A 809 -24.46 22.02 12.97
C THR A 809 -24.13 20.53 13.16
N PHE A 810 -23.46 19.90 12.18
CA PHE A 810 -23.01 18.52 12.33
C PHE A 810 -22.06 18.37 13.52
N ARG A 811 -21.04 19.25 13.63
CA ARG A 811 -20.07 19.20 14.74
C ARG A 811 -20.74 19.39 16.09
N GLU A 812 -21.68 20.33 16.23
CA GLU A 812 -22.45 20.52 17.47
C GLU A 812 -23.19 19.24 17.88
N LYS A 813 -23.92 18.63 16.94
CA LYS A 813 -24.69 17.41 17.21
C LYS A 813 -23.78 16.20 17.48
N TYR A 814 -22.69 16.07 16.73
CA TYR A 814 -21.74 14.97 16.88
C TYR A 814 -20.96 15.05 18.20
N GLN A 815 -20.63 16.25 18.69
CA GLN A 815 -20.06 16.43 20.03
C GLN A 815 -20.97 15.87 21.14
N ARG A 816 -22.27 15.79 20.88
CA ARG A 816 -23.31 15.28 21.79
C ARG A 816 -23.84 13.91 21.36
N ILE A 817 -23.08 13.16 20.54
CA ILE A 817 -23.58 11.96 19.85
C ILE A 817 -24.24 10.95 20.79
N SER A 818 -23.74 10.78 22.02
CA SER A 818 -24.37 9.90 23.00
C SER A 818 -25.81 10.31 23.30
N GLN A 819 -26.10 11.59 23.48
CA GLN A 819 -27.47 12.09 23.71
C GLN A 819 -28.35 11.87 22.48
N VAL A 820 -27.81 12.15 21.29
CA VAL A 820 -28.52 11.95 20.02
C VAL A 820 -28.89 10.49 19.82
N LEU A 821 -27.95 9.57 20.07
CA LEU A 821 -28.20 8.13 19.99
C LEU A 821 -29.23 7.69 21.04
N ILE A 822 -29.09 8.11 22.31
CA ILE A 822 -30.06 7.73 23.35
C ILE A 822 -31.47 8.24 23.00
N GLY A 823 -31.59 9.47 22.52
CA GLY A 823 -32.87 10.01 22.07
C GLY A 823 -33.46 9.24 20.88
N GLN A 824 -32.61 8.68 20.01
CA GLN A 824 -33.04 7.92 18.83
C GLN A 824 -33.39 6.46 19.11
N MET A 825 -32.62 5.78 19.98
CA MET A 825 -32.68 4.31 20.13
C MET A 825 -32.72 3.84 21.58
N GLY A 826 -32.88 4.74 22.54
CA GLY A 826 -32.84 4.44 23.97
C GLY A 826 -31.44 4.02 24.45
N ILE A 827 -31.37 3.36 25.60
CA ILE A 827 -30.12 2.92 26.26
C ILE A 827 -29.91 1.39 26.21
N ALA A 828 -30.69 0.71 25.38
CA ALA A 828 -30.66 -0.75 25.22
C ALA A 828 -29.53 -1.19 24.28
N ASP A 829 -29.59 -2.42 23.80
CA ASP A 829 -28.52 -3.03 22.99
C ASP A 829 -28.23 -2.25 21.70
N ASN A 830 -29.23 -1.56 21.14
CA ASN A 830 -29.06 -0.68 19.97
C ASN A 830 -28.03 0.44 20.24
N TYR A 831 -28.10 1.09 21.39
CA TYR A 831 -27.13 2.13 21.77
C TYR A 831 -25.72 1.56 21.91
N LYS A 832 -25.59 0.41 22.57
CA LYS A 832 -24.29 -0.25 22.76
C LYS A 832 -23.67 -0.62 21.40
N ARG A 833 -24.46 -1.14 20.46
CA ARG A 833 -24.00 -1.40 19.09
C ARG A 833 -23.60 -0.12 18.37
N ALA A 834 -24.39 0.95 18.47
CA ALA A 834 -24.08 2.22 17.82
C ALA A 834 -22.76 2.84 18.34
N VAL A 835 -22.56 2.90 19.67
CA VAL A 835 -21.32 3.41 20.29
C VAL A 835 -20.10 2.63 19.79
N LYS A 836 -20.22 1.31 19.71
CA LYS A 836 -19.20 0.43 19.19
C LYS A 836 -18.87 0.73 17.73
N LEU A 837 -19.89 0.82 16.86
CA LEU A 837 -19.72 1.11 15.44
C LEU A 837 -19.10 2.50 15.19
N LEU A 838 -19.32 3.47 16.07
CA LEU A 838 -18.70 4.80 16.01
C LEU A 838 -17.24 4.82 16.51
N ASN A 839 -16.74 3.73 17.08
CA ASN A 839 -15.44 3.66 17.73
C ASN A 839 -15.20 4.83 18.72
N THR A 840 -16.24 5.23 19.45
CA THR A 840 -16.17 6.33 20.40
C THR A 840 -16.04 5.79 21.83
N LYS A 841 -15.28 6.49 22.67
CA LYS A 841 -15.00 6.08 24.06
C LYS A 841 -16.17 6.32 25.03
N ASN A 842 -17.34 6.72 24.54
CA ASN A 842 -18.46 7.11 25.38
C ASN A 842 -19.24 5.90 25.90
N VAL A 843 -18.78 5.34 27.03
CA VAL A 843 -19.56 4.36 27.78
C VAL A 843 -20.39 5.10 28.82
N LEU A 844 -21.72 4.97 28.73
CA LEU A 844 -22.62 5.43 29.78
C LEU A 844 -22.34 4.60 31.03
N ALA A 845 -22.08 5.27 32.15
CA ALA A 845 -21.99 4.62 33.44
C ALA A 845 -23.24 4.94 34.26
N ASP A 846 -23.87 3.91 34.80
CA ASP A 846 -25.01 4.06 35.70
C ASP A 846 -24.57 4.79 36.97
N VAL A 847 -25.36 5.78 37.37
CA VAL A 847 -25.20 6.43 38.67
C VAL A 847 -25.81 5.53 39.74
N ASP A 848 -25.03 5.26 40.78
CA ASP A 848 -25.46 4.41 41.90
C ASP A 848 -26.67 5.02 42.62
N ALA A 849 -27.59 4.16 43.08
CA ALA A 849 -28.80 4.58 43.78
C ALA A 849 -28.49 5.40 45.04
N THR A 850 -27.32 5.20 45.67
CA THR A 850 -26.86 5.96 46.83
C THR A 850 -26.73 7.47 46.56
N ALA A 851 -26.64 7.89 45.30
CA ALA A 851 -26.69 9.29 44.90
C ALA A 851 -28.07 9.94 45.17
N PHE A 852 -29.12 9.16 45.34
CA PHE A 852 -30.49 9.62 45.62
C PHE A 852 -30.81 9.39 47.10
N GLN A 853 -31.22 10.44 47.80
CA GLN A 853 -31.57 10.38 49.23
C GLN A 853 -32.94 11.01 49.49
N ALA A 854 -33.82 10.29 50.18
CA ALA A 854 -35.11 10.78 50.62
C ALA A 854 -35.32 10.43 52.10
N ASN A 855 -35.64 11.43 52.94
CA ASN A 855 -35.90 11.25 54.37
C ASN A 855 -34.78 10.47 55.13
N GLY A 856 -33.52 10.68 54.75
CA GLY A 856 -32.36 10.03 55.37
C GLY A 856 -32.11 8.57 54.95
N LYS A 857 -32.78 8.11 53.88
CA LYS A 857 -32.60 6.79 53.28
C LYS A 857 -32.30 6.91 51.78
N THR A 858 -31.53 5.96 51.25
CA THR A 858 -31.27 5.84 49.82
C THR A 858 -32.58 5.63 49.04
N GLY A 859 -32.80 6.42 47.99
CA GLY A 859 -33.93 6.28 47.06
C GLY A 859 -34.92 7.46 47.05
N PHE A 860 -36.20 7.14 46.84
CA PHE A 860 -37.30 8.08 46.61
C PHE A 860 -38.42 7.89 47.62
N SER A 861 -38.95 9.00 48.15
CA SER A 861 -40.19 9.01 48.93
C SER A 861 -41.37 9.18 47.99
N ILE A 862 -42.36 8.29 48.09
CA ILE A 862 -43.51 8.22 47.17
C ILE A 862 -44.80 8.60 47.89
N ARG A 863 -45.65 9.37 47.21
CA ARG A 863 -47.03 9.68 47.61
C ARG A 863 -47.99 9.26 46.50
N PHE A 864 -49.00 8.45 46.81
CA PHE A 864 -50.00 7.96 45.86
C PHE A 864 -51.33 8.67 45.98
N PHE A 865 -52.09 8.74 44.89
CA PHE A 865 -53.40 9.40 44.79
C PHE A 865 -54.35 8.53 43.95
N ASN A 866 -55.62 8.39 44.35
CA ASN A 866 -56.65 7.68 43.57
C ASN A 866 -57.31 8.61 42.53
N ASN A 867 -56.48 9.30 41.75
CA ASN A 867 -56.86 10.08 40.58
C ASN A 867 -55.63 10.35 39.72
N LYS A 868 -55.81 10.70 38.45
CA LYS A 868 -54.72 11.03 37.50
C LYS A 868 -54.11 12.43 37.67
N THR A 869 -54.77 13.30 38.43
CA THR A 869 -54.47 14.74 38.49
C THR A 869 -53.57 15.15 39.64
N LEU A 870 -53.15 14.21 40.49
CA LEU A 870 -52.38 14.45 41.72
C LEU A 870 -53.13 15.37 42.71
N ALA A 871 -54.46 15.44 42.61
CA ALA A 871 -55.28 16.35 43.39
C ALA A 871 -55.65 15.75 44.76
N GLY A 872 -55.73 16.61 45.78
CA GLY A 872 -56.13 16.24 47.13
C GLY A 872 -54.97 15.70 47.99
N ASN A 873 -55.32 14.97 49.05
CA ASN A 873 -54.34 14.36 49.95
C ASN A 873 -53.90 12.99 49.41
N ALA A 874 -52.65 12.63 49.66
CA ALA A 874 -52.14 11.30 49.32
C ALA A 874 -52.93 10.21 50.10
N VAL A 875 -53.32 9.15 49.40
CA VAL A 875 -54.05 8.01 49.99
C VAL A 875 -53.12 6.96 50.57
N ALA A 876 -51.86 6.93 50.11
CA ALA A 876 -50.82 6.05 50.59
C ALA A 876 -49.42 6.66 50.38
N THR A 877 -48.42 6.16 51.09
CA THR A 877 -47.01 6.55 50.94
C THR A 877 -46.12 5.32 50.89
N ALA A 878 -45.04 5.37 50.11
CA ALA A 878 -44.04 4.31 50.03
C ALA A 878 -42.62 4.88 49.95
N HIS A 879 -41.63 3.98 49.99
CA HIS A 879 -40.22 4.30 49.79
C HIS A 879 -39.62 3.29 48.81
N PHE A 880 -39.00 3.77 47.74
CA PHE A 880 -38.32 2.91 46.76
C PHE A 880 -36.85 3.24 46.70
N GLU A 881 -35.97 2.24 46.75
CA GLU A 881 -34.52 2.46 46.60
C GLU A 881 -34.14 2.96 45.20
N LYS A 882 -34.91 2.55 44.18
CA LYS A 882 -34.77 2.97 42.78
C LYS A 882 -36.15 3.19 42.19
N MET A 883 -36.26 4.10 41.24
CA MET A 883 -37.46 4.20 40.42
C MET A 883 -37.34 3.23 39.24
N ASP A 884 -37.70 1.98 39.46
CA ASP A 884 -37.74 0.93 38.44
C ASP A 884 -38.89 -0.01 38.77
N ALA A 885 -40.11 0.41 38.42
CA ALA A 885 -41.33 -0.22 38.90
C ALA A 885 -42.26 -0.60 37.75
N PHE A 886 -42.79 -1.81 37.85
CA PHE A 886 -43.85 -2.35 37.00
C PHE A 886 -44.97 -2.87 37.89
N TRP A 887 -46.17 -2.38 37.67
CA TRP A 887 -47.36 -2.67 38.46
C TRP A 887 -48.39 -3.39 37.60
N SER A 888 -48.58 -4.69 37.85
CA SER A 888 -49.65 -5.48 37.21
C SER A 888 -50.97 -5.49 38.00
N GLN A 889 -50.98 -4.80 39.15
CA GLN A 889 -52.09 -4.64 40.09
C GLN A 889 -51.91 -3.29 40.81
N ASN A 890 -52.81 -2.97 41.76
CA ASN A 890 -52.69 -1.76 42.56
C ASN A 890 -51.30 -1.66 43.24
N PRO A 891 -50.66 -0.47 43.23
CA PRO A 891 -49.26 -0.33 43.63
C PRO A 891 -49.00 -0.55 45.12
N CYS A 892 -50.01 -0.30 45.97
CA CYS A 892 -50.02 -0.67 47.39
C CYS A 892 -51.44 -0.63 47.96
N ASP A 893 -51.60 -1.07 49.21
CA ASP A 893 -52.88 -1.04 49.92
C ASP A 893 -53.45 0.39 50.01
N GLY A 894 -54.71 0.56 49.61
CA GLY A 894 -55.41 1.84 49.62
C GLY A 894 -55.34 2.62 48.30
N VAL A 895 -54.54 2.16 47.33
CA VAL A 895 -54.51 2.70 45.96
C VAL A 895 -55.43 1.87 45.06
N THR A 896 -56.14 2.50 44.13
CA THR A 896 -56.95 1.79 43.12
C THR A 896 -56.05 1.01 42.15
N ALA A 897 -56.61 -0.01 41.49
CA ALA A 897 -55.89 -0.80 40.49
C ALA A 897 -55.51 0.04 39.26
N ASP A 898 -56.44 0.89 38.84
CA ASP A 898 -56.35 1.77 37.68
C ASP A 898 -56.67 3.22 38.10
N GLY A 899 -56.31 4.20 37.27
CA GLY A 899 -56.69 5.60 37.43
C GLY A 899 -56.03 6.30 38.63
N TRP A 900 -54.81 5.91 38.98
CA TRP A 900 -54.05 6.44 40.11
C TRP A 900 -52.86 7.29 39.65
N SER A 901 -52.24 8.03 40.57
CA SER A 901 -51.02 8.79 40.29
C SER A 901 -50.06 8.80 41.47
N LEU A 902 -48.79 9.14 41.22
CA LEU A 902 -47.77 9.28 42.24
C LEU A 902 -46.94 10.56 42.09
N ILE A 903 -46.40 11.01 43.22
CA ILE A 903 -45.28 11.94 43.30
C ILE A 903 -44.11 11.20 43.96
N ALA A 904 -42.97 11.13 43.29
CA ALA A 904 -41.73 10.63 43.84
C ALA A 904 -40.74 11.77 44.06
N GLU A 905 -40.19 11.90 45.26
CA GLU A 905 -39.24 12.98 45.62
C GLU A 905 -37.94 12.40 46.17
N SER A 906 -36.81 13.00 45.79
CA SER A 906 -35.47 12.65 46.27
C SER A 906 -34.50 13.83 46.17
N GLU A 907 -33.39 13.79 46.90
CA GLU A 907 -32.25 14.69 46.73
C GLU A 907 -31.13 13.93 46.01
N PHE A 908 -30.79 14.37 44.80
CA PHE A 908 -29.68 13.84 44.03
C PHE A 908 -28.38 14.55 44.38
N THR A 909 -27.37 13.81 44.84
CA THR A 909 -26.00 14.31 45.05
C THR A 909 -25.10 13.83 43.91
N ALA A 910 -24.53 14.77 43.15
CA ALA A 910 -23.69 14.45 42.01
C ALA A 910 -22.43 13.66 42.43
N PRO A 911 -22.23 12.42 41.98
CA PRO A 911 -21.08 11.61 42.40
C PRO A 911 -19.76 12.12 41.81
N ASP A 912 -19.80 12.81 40.67
CA ASP A 912 -18.66 13.35 39.94
C ASP A 912 -19.01 14.68 39.27
N THR A 913 -17.99 15.41 38.79
CA THR A 913 -18.18 16.63 38.01
C THR A 913 -18.39 16.26 36.55
N GLY A 914 -19.49 16.71 35.96
CA GLY A 914 -19.81 16.37 34.57
C GLY A 914 -21.27 16.56 34.23
N GLU A 915 -21.67 15.93 33.15
CA GLU A 915 -23.05 15.92 32.66
C GLU A 915 -23.72 14.59 32.99
N PHE A 916 -24.90 14.67 33.61
CA PHE A 916 -25.73 13.53 33.97
C PHE A 916 -26.96 13.48 33.06
N ILE A 917 -27.26 12.29 32.56
CA ILE A 917 -28.39 12.01 31.67
C ILE A 917 -29.45 11.29 32.49
N PHE A 918 -30.60 11.94 32.69
CA PHE A 918 -31.80 11.38 33.29
C PHE A 918 -32.67 10.79 32.20
N HIS A 919 -32.71 9.47 32.09
CA HIS A 919 -33.58 8.72 31.19
C HIS A 919 -34.80 8.23 31.95
N ILE A 920 -35.96 8.84 31.68
CA ILE A 920 -37.25 8.42 32.25
C ILE A 920 -38.04 7.66 31.19
N ALA A 921 -38.61 6.53 31.55
CA ALA A 921 -39.49 5.73 30.72
C ALA A 921 -40.75 5.38 31.50
N GLY A 922 -41.90 5.47 30.85
CA GLY A 922 -43.16 5.05 31.45
C GLY A 922 -44.29 5.02 30.42
N ASP A 923 -45.35 4.30 30.75
CA ASP A 923 -46.64 4.40 30.08
C ASP A 923 -47.45 5.56 30.67
N ASP A 924 -48.52 5.95 29.98
CA ASP A 924 -49.38 7.07 30.37
C ASP A 924 -48.57 8.35 30.71
N GLY A 925 -48.96 9.10 31.74
CA GLY A 925 -48.34 10.41 31.98
C GLY A 925 -47.17 10.38 32.94
N TYR A 926 -46.01 10.93 32.56
CA TYR A 926 -44.88 11.21 33.45
C TYR A 926 -44.23 12.58 33.24
N ARG A 927 -43.65 13.15 34.31
CA ARG A 927 -42.90 14.42 34.31
C ARG A 927 -41.72 14.34 35.28
N LEU A 928 -40.56 14.86 34.86
CA LEU A 928 -39.37 14.98 35.70
C LEU A 928 -39.03 16.45 35.97
N PHE A 929 -38.79 16.76 37.23
CA PHE A 929 -38.37 18.06 37.72
C PHE A 929 -37.03 17.94 38.44
N VAL A 930 -36.14 18.91 38.19
CA VAL A 930 -34.88 19.09 38.91
C VAL A 930 -34.83 20.54 39.38
N ASP A 931 -34.57 20.75 40.67
CA ASP A 931 -34.56 22.08 41.31
C ASP A 931 -35.82 22.91 41.03
N GLY A 932 -36.98 22.22 40.97
CA GLY A 932 -38.28 22.82 40.66
C GLY A 932 -38.53 23.13 39.19
N GLN A 933 -37.54 22.98 38.31
CA GLN A 933 -37.68 23.14 36.87
C GLN A 933 -38.09 21.82 36.22
N GLN A 934 -39.16 21.82 35.42
CA GLN A 934 -39.54 20.67 34.60
C GLN A 934 -38.50 20.48 33.48
N LEU A 935 -37.78 19.35 33.49
CA LEU A 935 -36.77 19.07 32.48
C LEU A 935 -37.29 18.22 31.31
N CYS A 936 -38.22 17.30 31.56
CA CYS A 936 -38.91 16.55 30.52
C CYS A 936 -40.31 16.09 30.96
N ALA A 937 -41.18 15.82 29.99
CA ALA A 937 -42.57 15.43 30.20
C ALA A 937 -43.10 14.64 29.00
N ASP A 938 -43.95 13.66 29.28
CA ASP A 938 -44.88 13.04 28.34
C ASP A 938 -46.17 12.81 29.13
N TRP A 939 -47.17 13.68 28.98
CA TRP A 939 -48.36 13.67 29.86
C TRP A 939 -49.62 13.41 29.05
N GLY A 940 -49.96 12.13 28.90
CA GLY A 940 -51.15 11.67 28.18
C GLY A 940 -51.22 10.15 28.14
N ASP A 941 -52.37 9.59 27.77
CA ASP A 941 -52.56 8.13 27.75
C ASP A 941 -51.84 7.53 26.54
N HIS A 942 -50.87 6.64 26.77
CA HIS A 942 -50.08 5.99 25.73
C HIS A 942 -49.34 4.76 26.25
N SER A 943 -48.96 3.85 25.34
CA SER A 943 -47.99 2.79 25.64
C SER A 943 -46.64 3.37 26.07
N GLU A 944 -45.78 2.57 26.71
CA GLU A 944 -44.48 3.05 27.19
C GLU A 944 -43.71 3.90 26.14
N THR A 945 -43.34 5.11 26.56
CA THR A 945 -42.40 5.97 25.86
C THR A 945 -41.23 6.31 26.78
N SER A 946 -40.17 6.90 26.24
CA SER A 946 -39.09 7.45 27.06
C SER A 946 -38.72 8.88 26.67
N ARG A 947 -38.14 9.60 27.63
CA ARG A 947 -37.56 10.95 27.46
C ARG A 947 -36.23 11.02 28.18
N ILE A 948 -35.35 11.90 27.70
CA ILE A 948 -34.10 12.25 28.38
C ILE A 948 -34.09 13.71 28.82
N ALA A 949 -33.43 13.96 29.94
CA ALA A 949 -33.05 15.28 30.41
C ALA A 949 -31.56 15.26 30.80
N THR A 950 -30.88 16.41 30.73
CA THR A 950 -29.47 16.51 31.10
C THR A 950 -29.26 17.53 32.21
N LEU A 951 -28.28 17.27 33.08
CA LEU A 951 -27.87 18.14 34.17
C LEU A 951 -26.35 18.23 34.21
N LYS A 952 -25.80 19.42 33.95
CA LYS A 952 -24.37 19.70 34.19
C LYS A 952 -24.20 20.17 35.62
N THR A 953 -23.34 19.49 36.37
CA THR A 953 -23.14 19.79 37.80
C THR A 953 -21.74 19.39 38.25
N THR A 954 -21.38 19.80 39.47
CA THR A 954 -20.08 19.54 40.08
C THR A 954 -20.19 18.49 41.18
N LYS A 955 -19.13 17.71 41.37
CA LYS A 955 -19.08 16.64 42.38
C LYS A 955 -19.52 17.16 43.76
N GLY A 956 -20.47 16.47 44.38
CA GLY A 956 -21.02 16.76 45.70
C GLY A 956 -22.14 17.80 45.71
N GLN A 957 -22.45 18.44 44.59
CA GLN A 957 -23.59 19.35 44.48
C GLN A 957 -24.91 18.58 44.57
N LYS A 958 -25.87 19.16 45.29
CA LYS A 958 -27.18 18.56 45.58
C LYS A 958 -28.26 19.21 44.73
N HIS A 959 -29.20 18.40 44.26
CA HIS A 959 -30.32 18.81 43.44
C HIS A 959 -31.61 18.14 43.92
N SER A 960 -32.71 18.88 44.01
CA SER A 960 -34.00 18.28 44.34
C SER A 960 -34.59 17.62 43.10
N ILE A 961 -34.98 16.36 43.20
CA ILE A 961 -35.62 15.58 42.13
C ILE A 961 -37.07 15.34 42.51
N ARG A 962 -37.98 15.62 41.57
CA ARG A 962 -39.39 15.25 41.67
C ARG A 962 -39.84 14.58 40.37
N ILE A 963 -40.47 13.42 40.49
CA ILE A 963 -41.13 12.73 39.38
C ILE A 963 -42.63 12.73 39.68
N GLU A 964 -43.42 13.04 38.67
CA GLU A 964 -44.87 12.87 38.70
C GLU A 964 -45.24 11.82 37.68
N TYR A 965 -46.17 10.94 38.02
CA TYR A 965 -46.63 9.89 37.13
C TYR A 965 -48.11 9.59 37.37
N TYR A 966 -48.85 9.20 36.34
CA TYR A 966 -50.17 8.58 36.48
C TYR A 966 -50.31 7.37 35.60
N ASP A 967 -51.12 6.43 36.07
CA ASP A 967 -51.57 5.23 35.38
C ASP A 967 -53.08 5.33 35.16
N ASN A 968 -53.55 5.04 33.96
CA ASN A 968 -54.95 5.11 33.59
C ASN A 968 -55.62 3.75 33.64
N GLU A 969 -55.18 2.81 32.80
CA GLU A 969 -55.79 1.51 32.59
C GLU A 969 -54.69 0.45 32.38
N TYR A 970 -54.91 -0.74 32.92
CA TYR A 970 -54.07 -1.93 32.81
C TYR A 970 -52.86 -1.93 33.76
N ASN A 971 -51.65 -2.05 33.21
CA ASN A 971 -50.43 -2.15 34.01
C ASN A 971 -49.77 -0.78 33.99
N GLY A 972 -49.25 -0.34 35.12
CA GLY A 972 -48.42 0.86 35.19
C GLY A 972 -46.93 0.52 35.11
N ASN A 973 -46.14 1.40 34.51
CA ASN A 973 -44.71 1.25 34.34
C ASN A 973 -44.01 2.61 34.47
N LEU A 974 -43.05 2.71 35.39
CA LEU A 974 -42.24 3.92 35.56
C LEU A 974 -40.81 3.56 35.95
N ARG A 975 -39.86 4.07 35.17
CA ARG A 975 -38.44 3.82 35.34
C ARG A 975 -37.67 5.12 35.17
N LEU A 976 -36.83 5.49 36.14
CA LEU A 976 -35.82 6.53 36.02
C LEU A 976 -34.44 5.88 36.14
N LYS A 977 -33.63 6.08 35.10
CA LYS A 977 -32.24 5.71 35.09
C LYS A 977 -31.38 6.95 34.89
N VAL A 978 -30.40 7.15 35.77
CA VAL A 978 -29.47 8.27 35.67
C VAL A 978 -28.09 7.75 35.33
N MET A 979 -27.47 8.33 34.31
CA MET A 979 -26.18 7.91 33.79
C MET A 979 -25.24 9.11 33.71
N THR A 980 -23.95 8.85 33.70
CA THR A 980 -22.91 9.84 33.39
C THR A 980 -22.15 9.40 32.15
N VAL A 981 -21.70 10.37 31.34
CA VAL A 981 -20.79 10.12 30.23
C VAL A 981 -19.37 10.11 30.79
N LYS A 982 -18.66 8.98 30.66
CA LYS A 982 -17.28 8.82 31.14
C LYS A 982 -16.24 9.22 30.11
#